data_AF-A0AAD6PSM8-F1
#
_entry.id   AF-A0AAD6PSM8-F1
#
_cell.length_a   1.000
_cell.length_b   1.000
_cell.length_c   1.000
_cell.angle_alpha   90.00
_cell.angle_beta   90.00
_cell.angle_gamma   90.00
#
_symmetry.space_group_name_H-M   'P 1'
#
loop_
_entity.id
_entity.type
_entity.pdbx_description
1 polymer ?
#
loop_
_entity_poly.entity_id
_entity_poly.type
_entity_poly.pdbx_seq_one_letter_code
_entity_poly.pdbx_strand_id
1 'polypeptide(L)'
;MPPTSSAIVHVSFSCNLSSPIVVVSFVSFNKMKGGRILLLLVCSSVITLGVFAAGPPTCPADLGGKCSDSGEWEGEFFPGIPKIKFEGPSSKNPLAFKWYNAEEEILGKKMKDWMRFSIAFWHTFRGTGGDPFGAPTKYWPWEDGTNSLAMAKRRMRANFEFLEKIGVDRWCFHDRDIAPDGETLEESNKNLDEVVALAKELQGTKIRPLWGTAQLFMHPRYMHGGATSSELGVYAYAAAQVKKAMEVTHDLGGENYVFWGGREGYQSLLNTDMERELDHLARFCEAAVAYKKKIGFNGTLLIEPKPQEPTKHQYDWDAATTANFLRKYGLIGEFKLNIECNHATLSGHSCHHELETARINGLLGNIDANTGDPQIGWDTDQFMTDISEATMVMLSVIRNGGLAPGGFNFDAKLRRESTEVEDIFLAHISGMDTLARGLRSAAKLIQDGSLAELVRKRYQSFDTEIGAQVEAGKGDFETLEKLAMKWGEPKVPSAKQKQLSVLLYDTEWNNGTTFYYTLSEPHSCRIMVNDVGIPRPDFLDGAKYLGTAVTDGYLCNVWEKIDTIWYYEDVYTKRPVRWDFNDGISTHVITFEVGAVLLDDSVTQAPAYCFNQEIKNMIAISVRAPLLEKPGVICWATGARIATVLICLEDSARIVATSAGPERIWTLSIDISCAPNSTAVA
;
A
#
# COMPACT_ATOMS: atom_id res chain seq x y z
N MET A 1 42.66 -54.11 24.63
CA MET A 1 42.70 -53.51 25.98
C MET A 1 41.91 -52.20 25.95
N PRO A 2 41.35 -51.75 27.08
CA PRO A 2 40.37 -50.65 27.18
C PRO A 2 41.01 -49.41 27.87
N PRO A 3 40.24 -48.51 28.52
CA PRO A 3 39.11 -47.68 28.10
C PRO A 3 39.55 -46.17 28.08
N THR A 4 38.69 -45.14 28.11
CA THR A 4 38.00 -44.64 29.32
C THR A 4 36.69 -43.88 29.02
N SER A 5 35.67 -44.26 29.78
CA SER A 5 34.50 -43.46 30.20
C SER A 5 34.90 -42.12 30.86
N SER A 6 34.06 -41.07 30.91
CA SER A 6 32.87 -41.02 31.78
C SER A 6 31.84 -39.94 31.42
N ALA A 7 30.62 -40.08 31.96
CA ALA A 7 29.49 -39.17 31.79
C ALA A 7 29.34 -38.20 32.98
N ILE A 8 28.67 -37.06 32.76
CA ILE A 8 28.07 -36.22 33.82
C ILE A 8 26.64 -35.83 33.41
N VAL A 9 25.76 -35.72 34.41
CA VAL A 9 24.30 -35.52 34.37
C VAL A 9 23.94 -34.11 34.86
N HIS A 10 22.90 -33.48 34.33
CA HIS A 10 22.00 -32.56 35.06
C HIS A 10 20.64 -32.50 34.32
N VAL A 11 19.56 -33.10 34.85
CA VAL A 11 18.61 -32.62 35.89
C VAL A 11 17.62 -31.57 35.36
N SER A 12 16.36 -31.96 35.29
CA SER A 12 15.21 -31.15 34.88
C SER A 12 14.58 -30.39 36.05
N PHE A 13 13.85 -29.31 35.75
CA PHE A 13 12.71 -28.85 36.56
C PHE A 13 11.47 -28.72 35.68
N SER A 14 10.33 -29.15 36.20
CA SER A 14 9.03 -29.16 35.50
C SER A 14 7.99 -28.38 36.30
N CYS A 15 7.03 -27.74 35.63
CA CYS A 15 5.71 -27.54 36.24
C CYS A 15 4.59 -27.45 35.20
N ASN A 16 3.69 -28.45 35.23
CA ASN A 16 2.28 -28.48 34.82
C ASN A 16 1.78 -27.64 33.63
N LEU A 17 1.24 -28.34 32.62
CA LEU A 17 -0.22 -28.42 32.45
C LEU A 17 -0.64 -29.62 31.56
N SER A 18 -1.88 -30.05 31.77
CA SER A 18 -2.52 -31.29 31.33
C SER A 18 -2.44 -31.67 29.84
N SER A 19 -1.89 -32.86 29.56
CA SER A 19 -2.19 -33.71 28.36
C SER A 19 -1.69 -35.15 28.58
N PRO A 20 -2.34 -36.19 28.03
CA PRO A 20 -1.92 -37.59 28.23
C PRO A 20 -0.75 -37.94 27.30
N ILE A 21 0.46 -38.11 27.87
CA ILE A 21 1.62 -38.61 27.13
C ILE A 21 1.54 -40.13 27.03
N VAL A 22 1.36 -40.65 25.82
CA VAL A 22 1.48 -42.09 25.53
C VAL A 22 2.95 -42.47 25.46
N VAL A 23 3.45 -43.17 26.49
CA VAL A 23 4.81 -43.73 26.50
C VAL A 23 4.84 -45.04 25.72
N VAL A 24 5.45 -45.03 24.54
CA VAL A 24 5.69 -46.25 23.74
C VAL A 24 7.05 -46.84 24.14
N SER A 25 7.03 -47.85 25.03
CA SER A 25 8.23 -48.63 25.35
C SER A 25 8.46 -49.73 24.31
N PHE A 26 9.55 -49.63 23.54
CA PHE A 26 9.97 -50.71 22.64
C PHE A 26 10.62 -51.86 23.43
N VAL A 27 9.84 -52.91 23.71
CA VAL A 27 10.38 -54.19 24.18
C VAL A 27 10.75 -55.05 22.97
N SER A 28 12.04 -55.38 22.85
CA SER A 28 12.54 -56.24 21.76
C SER A 28 12.09 -57.70 21.98
N PHE A 29 11.06 -58.13 21.27
CA PHE A 29 10.61 -59.52 21.26
C PHE A 29 11.16 -60.30 20.07
N ASN A 30 12.04 -61.25 20.38
CA ASN A 30 12.58 -62.19 19.41
C ASN A 30 11.55 -63.30 19.10
N LYS A 31 11.38 -63.63 17.80
CA LYS A 31 10.61 -64.77 17.26
C LYS A 31 9.09 -64.83 17.53
N MET A 32 8.30 -64.29 16.59
CA MET A 32 6.96 -64.83 16.27
C MET A 32 6.73 -64.91 14.75
N LYS A 33 5.94 -65.89 14.30
CA LYS A 33 5.75 -66.25 12.88
C LYS A 33 4.89 -65.22 12.13
N GLY A 34 5.33 -64.83 10.93
CA GLY A 34 4.81 -63.69 10.16
C GLY A 34 3.42 -63.82 9.52
N GLY A 35 2.45 -64.47 10.18
CA GLY A 35 1.08 -64.64 9.66
C GLY A 35 0.01 -63.77 10.34
N ARG A 36 0.31 -63.13 11.48
CA ARG A 36 -0.69 -62.37 12.29
C ARG A 36 -0.36 -60.89 12.53
N ILE A 37 0.82 -60.43 12.14
CA ILE A 37 1.24 -59.02 12.32
C ILE A 37 0.61 -58.12 11.23
N LEU A 38 0.40 -58.64 10.02
CA LEU A 38 -0.16 -57.87 8.90
C LEU A 38 -1.62 -57.44 9.15
N LEU A 39 -2.43 -58.30 9.77
CA LEU A 39 -3.85 -57.99 10.04
C LEU A 39 -4.01 -56.93 11.15
N LEU A 40 -3.13 -56.92 12.15
CA LEU A 40 -3.13 -55.91 13.21
C LEU A 40 -2.63 -54.55 12.72
N LEU A 41 -1.61 -54.52 11.85
CA LEU A 41 -1.15 -53.26 11.25
C LEU A 41 -2.22 -52.65 10.33
N VAL A 42 -2.89 -53.44 9.50
CA VAL A 42 -3.98 -52.93 8.64
C VAL A 42 -5.16 -52.40 9.46
N CYS A 43 -5.59 -53.09 10.52
CA CYS A 43 -6.65 -52.58 11.40
C CYS A 43 -6.25 -51.30 12.16
N SER A 44 -5.01 -51.20 12.63
CA SER A 44 -4.53 -49.97 13.28
C SER A 44 -4.41 -48.79 12.30
N SER A 45 -4.02 -49.03 11.04
CA SER A 45 -4.01 -47.99 10.00
C SER A 45 -5.41 -47.46 9.67
N VAL A 46 -6.40 -48.33 9.61
CA VAL A 46 -7.81 -47.93 9.34
C VAL A 46 -8.40 -47.13 10.51
N ILE A 47 -7.99 -47.43 11.75
CA ILE A 47 -8.47 -46.71 12.94
C ILE A 47 -7.73 -45.37 13.14
N THR A 48 -6.45 -45.24 12.77
CA THR A 48 -5.75 -43.94 12.86
C THR A 48 -6.05 -42.99 11.71
N LEU A 49 -6.47 -43.48 10.54
CA LEU A 49 -7.00 -42.64 9.45
C LEU A 49 -8.42 -42.12 9.73
N GLY A 50 -9.14 -42.67 10.71
CA GLY A 50 -10.51 -42.26 11.07
C GLY A 50 -10.61 -41.17 12.14
N VAL A 51 -9.50 -40.67 12.69
CA VAL A 51 -9.50 -39.77 13.88
C VAL A 51 -8.87 -38.38 13.61
N PHE A 52 -8.38 -38.13 12.39
CA PHE A 52 -7.89 -36.80 11.96
C PHE A 52 -8.69 -36.23 10.78
N ALA A 53 -10.02 -36.23 10.90
CA ALA A 53 -10.93 -35.57 9.95
C ALA A 53 -12.21 -35.00 10.61
N ALA A 54 -12.25 -34.91 11.94
CA ALA A 54 -13.29 -34.16 12.66
C ALA A 54 -12.71 -32.80 13.04
N GLY A 55 -13.04 -31.76 12.28
CA GLY A 55 -12.93 -30.39 12.77
C GLY A 55 -13.80 -30.23 14.02
N PRO A 56 -13.50 -29.25 14.90
CA PRO A 56 -14.35 -29.00 16.06
C PRO A 56 -15.79 -28.71 15.60
N PRO A 57 -16.83 -29.20 16.31
CA PRO A 57 -18.21 -28.95 15.93
C PRO A 57 -18.49 -27.44 15.94
N THR A 58 -18.77 -26.88 14.78
CA THR A 58 -18.89 -25.44 14.54
C THR A 58 -20.24 -24.89 14.98
N CYS A 59 -20.41 -24.61 16.28
CA CYS A 59 -21.29 -23.59 16.87
C CYS A 59 -20.95 -23.42 18.36
N PRO A 60 -20.95 -22.21 18.97
CA PRO A 60 -21.17 -20.87 18.41
C PRO A 60 -20.06 -19.85 18.81
N ALA A 61 -20.19 -18.61 18.33
CA ALA A 61 -19.68 -17.45 19.07
C ALA A 61 -20.68 -17.12 20.20
N ASP A 62 -20.16 -16.99 21.43
CA ASP A 62 -20.89 -17.05 22.72
C ASP A 62 -21.45 -18.44 23.09
N LEU A 63 -21.36 -18.77 24.38
CA LEU A 63 -21.71 -20.05 25.02
C LEU A 63 -23.23 -20.27 25.17
N GLY A 64 -24.06 -19.37 24.62
CA GLY A 64 -25.52 -19.42 24.70
C GLY A 64 -26.27 -19.72 23.39
N GLY A 65 -25.60 -19.59 22.23
CA GLY A 65 -26.24 -19.74 20.92
C GLY A 65 -26.68 -21.18 20.63
N LYS A 66 -27.96 -21.39 20.30
CA LYS A 66 -28.46 -22.69 19.82
C LYS A 66 -28.46 -22.71 18.31
N CYS A 67 -27.78 -23.69 17.72
CA CYS A 67 -27.93 -23.95 16.29
C CYS A 67 -29.19 -24.81 16.07
N SER A 68 -30.12 -24.25 15.32
CA SER A 68 -31.41 -24.85 14.98
C SER A 68 -31.32 -25.60 13.66
N ASP A 69 -32.04 -26.72 13.53
CA ASP A 69 -32.11 -27.49 12.29
C ASP A 69 -32.82 -26.71 11.15
N SER A 70 -33.42 -25.55 11.42
CA SER A 70 -34.04 -24.64 10.44
C SER A 70 -33.04 -23.71 9.74
N GLY A 71 -31.76 -23.69 10.15
CA GLY A 71 -30.77 -22.75 9.62
C GLY A 71 -30.93 -21.32 10.15
N GLU A 72 -31.70 -21.14 11.22
CA GLU A 72 -31.86 -19.87 11.93
C GLU A 72 -30.74 -19.73 12.97
N TRP A 73 -29.96 -18.65 12.85
CA TRP A 73 -28.86 -18.32 13.74
C TRP A 73 -29.31 -17.29 14.79
N GLU A 74 -29.20 -17.65 16.06
CA GLU A 74 -29.42 -16.75 17.21
C GLU A 74 -28.07 -16.32 17.80
N GLY A 75 -27.62 -15.09 17.49
CA GLY A 75 -26.39 -14.49 18.03
C GLY A 75 -25.79 -13.40 17.13
N GLU A 76 -24.83 -12.63 17.64
CA GLU A 76 -23.99 -11.73 16.82
C GLU A 76 -22.82 -12.52 16.21
N PHE A 77 -22.46 -12.23 14.96
CA PHE A 77 -21.25 -12.75 14.32
C PHE A 77 -19.98 -12.03 14.80
N PHE A 78 -20.12 -10.77 15.24
CA PHE A 78 -19.01 -9.92 15.70
C PHE A 78 -19.23 -9.43 17.15
N PRO A 79 -19.30 -10.34 18.13
CA PRO A 79 -19.65 -10.00 19.51
C PRO A 79 -18.67 -9.01 20.12
N GLY A 80 -19.20 -7.99 20.81
CA GLY A 80 -18.39 -6.95 21.46
C GLY A 80 -17.85 -5.87 20.54
N ILE A 81 -17.95 -6.02 19.21
CA ILE A 81 -17.55 -4.97 18.25
C ILE A 81 -18.72 -3.99 18.06
N PRO A 82 -18.60 -2.72 18.51
CA PRO A 82 -19.65 -1.73 18.33
C PRO A 82 -19.69 -1.24 16.88
N LYS A 83 -20.73 -0.46 16.53
CA LYS A 83 -20.69 0.35 15.31
C LYS A 83 -19.50 1.32 15.36
N ILE A 84 -18.62 1.24 14.37
CA ILE A 84 -17.39 2.03 14.26
C ILE A 84 -17.76 3.51 14.05
N LYS A 85 -17.02 4.40 14.73
CA LYS A 85 -17.26 5.85 14.74
C LYS A 85 -16.00 6.60 14.40
N PHE A 86 -16.15 7.84 13.94
CA PHE A 86 -15.06 8.79 13.85
C PHE A 86 -14.73 9.37 15.23
N GLU A 87 -13.46 9.28 15.63
CA GLU A 87 -12.90 9.86 16.86
C GLU A 87 -11.76 10.85 16.59
N GLY A 88 -11.24 10.91 15.35
CA GLY A 88 -10.25 11.88 14.90
C GLY A 88 -8.78 11.51 15.13
N PRO A 89 -7.83 12.31 14.60
CA PRO A 89 -6.42 11.92 14.44
C PRO A 89 -5.66 11.64 15.75
N SER A 90 -6.13 12.15 16.88
CA SER A 90 -5.52 11.95 18.19
C SER A 90 -5.93 10.64 18.87
N SER A 91 -7.00 9.97 18.41
CA SER A 91 -7.50 8.75 19.05
C SER A 91 -6.49 7.60 18.97
N LYS A 92 -6.51 6.76 20.00
CA LYS A 92 -5.77 5.51 20.12
C LYS A 92 -6.67 4.27 20.14
N ASN A 93 -7.99 4.46 20.05
CA ASN A 93 -8.94 3.35 19.92
C ASN A 93 -8.71 2.66 18.57
N PRO A 94 -8.36 1.37 18.50
CA PRO A 94 -8.17 0.69 17.22
C PRO A 94 -9.49 0.61 16.42
N LEU A 95 -10.62 0.37 17.10
CA LEU A 95 -11.97 0.23 16.52
C LEU A 95 -12.69 1.57 16.33
N ALA A 96 -11.99 2.55 15.74
CA ALA A 96 -12.52 3.87 15.39
C ALA A 96 -11.82 4.43 14.14
N PHE A 97 -12.52 5.27 13.37
CA PHE A 97 -11.91 6.07 12.30
C PHE A 97 -11.20 7.30 12.87
N LYS A 98 -9.97 7.55 12.43
CA LYS A 98 -9.15 8.72 12.80
C LYS A 98 -9.13 9.77 11.70
N TRP A 99 -9.39 9.36 10.45
CA TRP A 99 -9.35 10.20 9.26
C TRP A 99 -10.68 10.15 8.49
N TYR A 100 -11.34 8.99 8.41
CA TYR A 100 -12.63 8.87 7.72
C TYR A 100 -13.79 9.46 8.54
N ASN A 101 -14.20 10.68 8.18
CA ASN A 101 -15.44 11.30 8.65
C ASN A 101 -16.44 11.41 7.49
N ALA A 102 -17.41 10.50 7.45
CA ALA A 102 -18.37 10.36 6.35
C ALA A 102 -19.10 11.67 5.96
N GLU A 103 -19.37 12.56 6.91
CA GLU A 103 -20.10 13.81 6.70
C GLU A 103 -19.21 15.05 6.50
N GLU A 104 -17.88 14.91 6.57
CA GLU A 104 -16.94 16.01 6.28
C GLU A 104 -16.99 16.38 4.80
N GLU A 105 -17.15 17.67 4.50
CA GLU A 105 -17.13 18.18 3.14
C GLU A 105 -15.71 18.60 2.73
N ILE A 106 -15.21 17.99 1.65
CA ILE A 106 -13.93 18.30 1.03
C ILE A 106 -14.22 18.68 -0.42
N LEU A 107 -13.75 19.86 -0.84
CA LEU A 107 -14.00 20.42 -2.18
C LEU A 107 -15.50 20.42 -2.57
N GLY A 108 -16.39 20.73 -1.61
CA GLY A 108 -17.84 20.84 -1.83
C GLY A 108 -18.59 19.51 -1.96
N LYS A 109 -17.97 18.38 -1.62
CA LYS A 109 -18.61 17.05 -1.61
C LYS A 109 -18.22 16.30 -0.33
N LYS A 110 -19.16 15.55 0.25
CA LYS A 110 -18.92 14.77 1.47
C LYS A 110 -17.94 13.63 1.23
N MET A 111 -17.15 13.29 2.25
CA MET A 111 -16.15 12.23 2.17
C MET A 111 -16.76 10.89 1.74
N LYS A 112 -17.93 10.52 2.27
CA LYS A 112 -18.63 9.30 1.84
C LYS A 112 -19.01 9.28 0.35
N ASP A 113 -19.28 10.44 -0.25
CA ASP A 113 -19.67 10.59 -1.66
C ASP A 113 -18.45 10.67 -2.59
N TRP A 114 -17.27 11.05 -2.05
CA TRP A 114 -15.98 10.84 -2.72
C TRP A 114 -15.59 9.35 -2.73
N MET A 115 -15.75 8.67 -1.59
CA MET A 115 -15.24 7.31 -1.43
C MET A 115 -16.18 6.24 -1.98
N ARG A 116 -17.47 6.29 -1.61
CA ARG A 116 -18.45 5.26 -1.96
C ARG A 116 -17.91 3.84 -1.69
N PHE A 117 -17.30 3.68 -0.51
CA PHE A 117 -16.61 2.45 -0.11
C PHE A 117 -17.52 1.23 -0.27
N SER A 118 -16.92 0.09 -0.63
CA SER A 118 -17.58 -1.19 -0.81
C SER A 118 -16.73 -2.33 -0.24
N ILE A 119 -17.38 -3.39 0.23
CA ILE A 119 -16.74 -4.57 0.82
C ILE A 119 -16.74 -5.73 -0.18
N ALA A 120 -15.56 -6.31 -0.44
CA ALA A 120 -15.40 -7.51 -1.26
C ALA A 120 -15.88 -8.76 -0.50
N PHE A 121 -16.91 -9.44 -1.02
CA PHE A 121 -17.50 -10.59 -0.31
C PHE A 121 -16.56 -11.82 -0.28
N TRP A 122 -15.79 -12.05 -1.34
CA TRP A 122 -14.85 -13.18 -1.44
C TRP A 122 -13.76 -13.10 -0.36
N HIS A 123 -13.01 -12.01 -0.29
CA HIS A 123 -11.95 -11.91 0.72
C HIS A 123 -12.48 -11.82 2.15
N THR A 124 -13.59 -11.10 2.37
CA THR A 124 -14.09 -10.85 3.72
C THR A 124 -14.79 -12.06 4.33
N PHE A 125 -15.63 -12.77 3.56
CA PHE A 125 -16.49 -13.84 4.11
C PHE A 125 -16.15 -15.24 3.59
N ARG A 126 -15.38 -15.37 2.50
CA ARG A 126 -14.89 -16.66 1.95
C ARG A 126 -13.38 -16.87 2.13
N GLY A 127 -12.63 -15.86 2.57
CA GLY A 127 -11.17 -15.92 2.71
C GLY A 127 -10.72 -16.86 3.85
N THR A 128 -10.17 -18.03 3.52
CA THR A 128 -9.79 -19.07 4.49
C THR A 128 -8.37 -18.93 5.06
N GLY A 129 -7.55 -18.05 4.49
CA GLY A 129 -6.11 -17.97 4.77
C GLY A 129 -5.29 -19.14 4.21
N GLY A 130 -5.88 -20.03 3.41
CA GLY A 130 -5.12 -21.00 2.62
C GLY A 130 -4.30 -20.32 1.51
N ASP A 131 -3.19 -20.93 1.13
CA ASP A 131 -2.29 -20.49 0.06
C ASP A 131 -1.75 -21.72 -0.71
N PRO A 132 -1.00 -21.58 -1.82
CA PRO A 132 -0.51 -22.72 -2.60
C PRO A 132 0.41 -23.71 -1.85
N PHE A 133 0.87 -23.36 -0.64
CA PHE A 133 1.82 -24.13 0.17
C PHE A 133 1.26 -24.52 1.55
N GLY A 134 0.07 -24.03 1.93
CA GLY A 134 -0.46 -24.16 3.28
C GLY A 134 -1.98 -24.29 3.35
N ALA A 135 -2.45 -25.17 4.24
CA ALA A 135 -3.86 -25.35 4.57
C ALA A 135 -4.48 -24.05 5.18
N PRO A 136 -5.83 -23.92 5.17
CA PRO A 136 -6.56 -22.86 5.87
C PRO A 136 -6.11 -22.60 7.31
N THR A 137 -6.15 -21.33 7.69
CA THR A 137 -5.83 -20.85 9.04
C THR A 137 -7.04 -20.23 9.76
N LYS A 138 -8.07 -19.84 9.01
CA LYS A 138 -9.21 -19.05 9.51
C LYS A 138 -10.45 -19.93 9.58
N TYR A 139 -11.08 -19.94 10.75
CA TYR A 139 -12.23 -20.78 11.07
C TYR A 139 -13.38 -19.87 11.50
N TRP A 140 -14.08 -19.29 10.51
CA TRP A 140 -15.04 -18.22 10.76
C TRP A 140 -16.32 -18.71 11.45
N PRO A 141 -16.95 -17.90 12.34
CA PRO A 141 -18.19 -18.28 13.03
C PRO A 141 -19.38 -18.57 12.10
N TRP A 142 -19.35 -18.09 10.86
CA TRP A 142 -20.38 -18.34 9.83
C TRP A 142 -20.11 -19.55 8.93
N GLU A 143 -18.93 -20.18 9.04
CA GLU A 143 -18.55 -21.37 8.26
C GLU A 143 -18.79 -22.66 9.07
N ASP A 144 -19.21 -23.73 8.38
CA ASP A 144 -19.35 -25.09 8.94
C ASP A 144 -18.48 -26.12 8.21
N GLY A 145 -17.65 -25.67 7.26
CA GLY A 145 -16.79 -26.52 6.43
C GLY A 145 -17.48 -27.20 5.24
N THR A 146 -18.80 -27.02 5.07
CA THR A 146 -19.52 -27.43 3.86
C THR A 146 -19.42 -26.37 2.76
N ASN A 147 -20.18 -26.51 1.67
CA ASN A 147 -20.56 -25.38 0.81
C ASN A 147 -22.08 -25.38 0.65
N SER A 148 -22.81 -25.55 1.74
CA SER A 148 -24.27 -25.68 1.71
C SER A 148 -24.99 -24.35 1.45
N LEU A 149 -26.23 -24.42 0.97
CA LEU A 149 -27.11 -23.27 0.82
C LEU A 149 -27.45 -22.62 2.18
N ALA A 150 -27.49 -23.41 3.27
CA ALA A 150 -27.65 -22.89 4.63
C ALA A 150 -26.43 -22.06 5.05
N MET A 151 -25.21 -22.55 4.82
CA MET A 151 -23.97 -21.81 5.10
C MET A 151 -23.88 -20.53 4.26
N ALA A 152 -24.31 -20.56 2.99
CA ALA A 152 -24.42 -19.37 2.16
C ALA A 152 -25.37 -18.30 2.75
N LYS A 153 -26.55 -18.71 3.23
CA LYS A 153 -27.51 -17.83 3.92
C LYS A 153 -27.00 -17.33 5.29
N ARG A 154 -26.08 -18.05 5.93
CA ARG A 154 -25.39 -17.64 7.17
C ARG A 154 -24.29 -16.60 6.90
N ARG A 155 -23.40 -16.87 5.92
CA ARG A 155 -22.43 -15.89 5.38
C ARG A 155 -23.09 -14.58 5.00
N MET A 156 -24.24 -14.63 4.33
CA MET A 156 -24.95 -13.43 3.91
C MET A 156 -25.40 -12.57 5.12
N ARG A 157 -25.85 -13.18 6.22
CA ARG A 157 -26.18 -12.44 7.46
C ARG A 157 -24.95 -11.80 8.10
N ALA A 158 -23.82 -12.51 8.16
CA ALA A 158 -22.55 -11.94 8.63
C ALA A 158 -22.12 -10.73 7.80
N ASN A 159 -22.29 -10.76 6.47
CA ASN A 159 -22.02 -9.62 5.60
C ASN A 159 -22.86 -8.38 5.98
N PHE A 160 -24.17 -8.51 6.20
CA PHE A 160 -25.00 -7.37 6.55
C PHE A 160 -24.76 -6.85 7.98
N GLU A 161 -24.45 -7.72 8.95
CA GLU A 161 -23.99 -7.28 10.29
C GLU A 161 -22.69 -6.49 10.20
N PHE A 162 -21.72 -6.98 9.41
CA PHE A 162 -20.44 -6.29 9.19
C PHE A 162 -20.65 -4.92 8.55
N LEU A 163 -21.41 -4.84 7.45
CA LEU A 163 -21.73 -3.59 6.73
C LEU A 163 -22.38 -2.55 7.66
N GLU A 164 -23.31 -2.97 8.52
CA GLU A 164 -23.91 -2.07 9.50
C GLU A 164 -22.89 -1.59 10.55
N LYS A 165 -22.06 -2.49 11.09
CA LYS A 165 -21.07 -2.16 12.13
C LYS A 165 -19.94 -1.28 11.58
N ILE A 166 -19.39 -1.55 10.40
CA ILE A 166 -18.34 -0.72 9.76
C ILE A 166 -18.90 0.60 9.19
N GLY A 167 -20.20 0.66 8.89
CA GLY A 167 -20.88 1.86 8.41
C GLY A 167 -20.76 2.08 6.90
N VAL A 168 -20.72 1.00 6.12
CA VAL A 168 -20.59 1.01 4.65
C VAL A 168 -21.93 0.60 4.01
N ASP A 169 -22.34 1.28 2.93
CA ASP A 169 -23.62 1.07 2.24
C ASP A 169 -23.51 0.27 0.95
N ARG A 170 -22.33 -0.26 0.63
CA ARG A 170 -22.06 -1.04 -0.59
C ARG A 170 -21.25 -2.30 -0.34
N TRP A 171 -21.43 -3.26 -1.23
CA TRP A 171 -20.70 -4.52 -1.26
C TRP A 171 -20.54 -5.00 -2.70
N CYS A 172 -19.56 -5.87 -2.94
CA CYS A 172 -19.29 -6.48 -4.23
C CYS A 172 -19.30 -8.01 -4.08
N PHE A 173 -19.75 -8.74 -5.11
CA PHE A 173 -19.82 -10.20 -5.08
C PHE A 173 -19.58 -10.86 -6.44
N HIS A 174 -18.90 -12.02 -6.47
CA HIS A 174 -19.15 -13.01 -7.51
C HIS A 174 -20.36 -13.86 -7.14
N ASP A 175 -21.12 -14.27 -8.15
CA ASP A 175 -22.27 -15.17 -8.00
C ASP A 175 -21.96 -16.48 -7.24
N ARG A 176 -20.75 -17.05 -7.39
CA ARG A 176 -20.31 -18.27 -6.67
C ARG A 176 -19.72 -18.05 -5.27
N ASP A 177 -19.45 -16.81 -4.87
CA ASP A 177 -19.05 -16.51 -3.49
C ASP A 177 -20.28 -16.56 -2.56
N ILE A 178 -21.39 -15.98 -3.05
CA ILE A 178 -22.62 -15.84 -2.30
C ILE A 178 -23.44 -17.13 -2.29
N ALA A 179 -23.47 -17.90 -3.39
CA ALA A 179 -24.26 -19.11 -3.52
C ALA A 179 -23.45 -20.31 -4.06
N PRO A 180 -23.73 -21.55 -3.63
CA PRO A 180 -23.03 -22.73 -4.10
C PRO A 180 -23.47 -23.15 -5.51
N ASP A 181 -22.52 -23.71 -6.28
CA ASP A 181 -22.86 -24.51 -7.47
C ASP A 181 -23.72 -25.73 -7.06
N GLY A 182 -24.68 -26.09 -7.90
CA GLY A 182 -25.34 -27.40 -7.88
C GLY A 182 -24.71 -28.37 -8.90
N GLU A 183 -25.34 -29.54 -9.07
CA GLU A 183 -24.94 -30.53 -10.09
C GLU A 183 -25.27 -30.05 -11.52
N THR A 184 -26.23 -29.13 -11.64
CA THR A 184 -26.69 -28.56 -12.91
C THR A 184 -26.76 -27.04 -12.85
N LEU A 185 -26.72 -26.39 -14.02
CA LEU A 185 -26.91 -24.94 -14.13
C LEU A 185 -28.29 -24.48 -13.58
N GLU A 186 -29.34 -25.29 -13.72
CA GLU A 186 -30.66 -25.00 -13.16
C GLU A 186 -30.62 -24.97 -11.62
N GLU A 187 -29.92 -25.93 -11.01
CA GLU A 187 -29.72 -25.99 -9.57
C GLU A 187 -28.81 -24.85 -9.05
N SER A 188 -27.68 -24.56 -9.72
CA SER A 188 -26.83 -23.40 -9.38
C SER A 188 -27.63 -22.09 -9.43
N ASN A 189 -28.50 -21.92 -10.44
CA ASN A 189 -29.35 -20.75 -10.56
C ASN A 189 -30.40 -20.67 -9.43
N LYS A 190 -31.02 -21.80 -9.07
CA LYS A 190 -31.98 -21.87 -7.96
C LYS A 190 -31.33 -21.56 -6.61
N ASN A 191 -30.14 -22.11 -6.35
CA ASN A 191 -29.35 -21.83 -5.15
C ASN A 191 -29.01 -20.34 -5.05
N LEU A 192 -28.63 -19.72 -6.17
CA LEU A 192 -28.37 -18.28 -6.26
C LEU A 192 -29.63 -17.46 -5.98
N ASP A 193 -30.78 -17.83 -6.57
CA ASP A 193 -32.05 -17.14 -6.34
C ASP A 193 -32.48 -17.16 -4.86
N GLU A 194 -32.27 -18.26 -4.15
CA GLU A 194 -32.57 -18.35 -2.72
C GLU A 194 -31.66 -17.48 -1.83
N VAL A 195 -30.40 -17.25 -2.23
CA VAL A 195 -29.49 -16.33 -1.53
C VAL A 195 -29.78 -14.87 -1.88
N VAL A 196 -30.11 -14.59 -3.15
CA VAL A 196 -30.43 -13.26 -3.65
C VAL A 196 -31.74 -12.73 -3.06
N ALA A 197 -32.75 -13.59 -2.89
CA ALA A 197 -33.98 -13.24 -2.18
C ALA A 197 -33.70 -12.76 -0.74
N LEU A 198 -32.82 -13.47 -0.02
CA LEU A 198 -32.37 -13.10 1.32
C LEU A 198 -31.54 -11.81 1.32
N ALA A 199 -30.60 -11.65 0.39
CA ALA A 199 -29.78 -10.45 0.29
C ALA A 199 -30.65 -9.20 0.05
N LYS A 200 -31.71 -9.33 -0.76
CA LYS A 200 -32.69 -8.29 -1.02
C LYS A 200 -33.51 -7.90 0.22
N GLU A 201 -33.83 -8.85 1.09
CA GLU A 201 -34.46 -8.60 2.39
C GLU A 201 -33.50 -7.82 3.31
N LEU A 202 -32.27 -8.30 3.48
CA LEU A 202 -31.28 -7.74 4.38
C LEU A 202 -30.74 -6.36 3.95
N GLN A 203 -30.74 -6.05 2.65
CA GLN A 203 -30.36 -4.73 2.11
C GLN A 203 -31.24 -3.57 2.61
N GLY A 204 -32.52 -3.85 2.89
CA GLY A 204 -33.53 -2.83 3.15
C GLY A 204 -33.59 -1.78 2.03
N THR A 205 -33.47 -0.50 2.39
CA THR A 205 -33.50 0.63 1.43
C THR A 205 -32.16 1.35 1.27
N LYS A 206 -31.17 1.02 2.11
CA LYS A 206 -29.89 1.76 2.17
C LYS A 206 -28.81 1.04 1.39
N ILE A 207 -28.56 -0.22 1.74
CA ILE A 207 -27.44 -1.01 1.22
C ILE A 207 -27.80 -1.53 -0.17
N ARG A 208 -26.84 -1.51 -1.10
CA ARG A 208 -26.96 -2.09 -2.45
C ARG A 208 -25.60 -2.55 -2.97
N PRO A 209 -25.52 -3.43 -3.96
CA PRO A 209 -24.23 -3.76 -4.55
C PRO A 209 -23.61 -2.54 -5.23
N LEU A 210 -22.30 -2.31 -5.05
CA LEU A 210 -21.58 -1.40 -5.95
C LEU A 210 -21.48 -2.05 -7.34
N TRP A 211 -21.22 -3.35 -7.35
CA TRP A 211 -21.32 -4.22 -8.52
C TRP A 211 -21.51 -5.69 -8.13
N GLY A 212 -21.94 -6.49 -9.12
CA GLY A 212 -21.80 -7.94 -9.10
C GLY A 212 -21.03 -8.42 -10.34
N THR A 213 -20.62 -9.69 -10.32
CA THR A 213 -19.85 -10.33 -11.40
C THR A 213 -20.08 -11.85 -11.41
N ALA A 214 -19.56 -12.54 -12.43
CA ALA A 214 -19.61 -13.99 -12.58
C ALA A 214 -18.23 -14.61 -12.31
N GLN A 215 -18.16 -15.63 -11.46
CA GLN A 215 -16.91 -16.34 -11.16
C GLN A 215 -16.53 -17.32 -12.31
N LEU A 216 -15.95 -16.78 -13.38
CA LEU A 216 -15.59 -17.54 -14.60
C LEU A 216 -14.17 -18.14 -14.57
N PHE A 217 -13.57 -18.34 -13.39
CA PHE A 217 -12.14 -18.67 -13.28
C PHE A 217 -11.76 -19.78 -12.28
N MET A 218 -12.63 -20.09 -11.31
CA MET A 218 -12.31 -21.03 -10.22
C MET A 218 -12.73 -22.48 -10.54
N HIS A 219 -13.91 -22.68 -11.14
CA HIS A 219 -14.40 -24.03 -11.45
C HIS A 219 -13.55 -24.69 -12.57
N PRO A 220 -13.20 -25.99 -12.48
CA PRO A 220 -12.33 -26.67 -13.46
C PRO A 220 -12.75 -26.53 -14.93
N ARG A 221 -14.06 -26.36 -15.20
CA ARG A 221 -14.61 -26.08 -16.54
C ARG A 221 -13.95 -24.88 -17.25
N TYR A 222 -13.40 -23.93 -16.50
CA TYR A 222 -12.79 -22.70 -17.01
C TYR A 222 -11.25 -22.75 -17.11
N MET A 223 -10.63 -23.92 -16.94
CA MET A 223 -9.16 -24.06 -16.97
C MET A 223 -8.48 -23.64 -18.29
N HIS A 224 -9.26 -23.43 -19.35
CA HIS A 224 -8.82 -23.00 -20.68
C HIS A 224 -9.58 -21.74 -21.17
N GLY A 225 -10.01 -20.87 -20.25
CA GLY A 225 -10.80 -19.67 -20.56
C GLY A 225 -12.30 -19.84 -20.33
N GLY A 226 -13.00 -18.72 -20.29
CA GLY A 226 -14.46 -18.64 -20.24
C GLY A 226 -14.99 -18.21 -21.61
N ALA A 227 -14.96 -16.90 -21.86
CA ALA A 227 -15.23 -16.30 -23.16
C ALA A 227 -14.11 -16.55 -24.19
N THR A 228 -12.87 -16.79 -23.76
CA THR A 228 -11.75 -17.18 -24.66
C THR A 228 -11.61 -18.69 -24.81
N SER A 229 -12.56 -19.49 -24.30
CA SER A 229 -12.42 -20.94 -24.33
C SER A 229 -12.34 -21.50 -25.75
N SER A 230 -11.44 -22.46 -25.94
CA SER A 230 -11.39 -23.31 -27.14
C SER A 230 -12.60 -24.24 -27.27
N GLU A 231 -13.36 -24.45 -26.18
CA GLU A 231 -14.53 -25.31 -26.14
C GLU A 231 -15.85 -24.51 -26.12
N LEU A 232 -16.66 -24.67 -27.18
CA LEU A 232 -17.94 -23.97 -27.35
C LEU A 232 -18.92 -24.21 -26.18
N GLY A 233 -18.87 -25.39 -25.57
CA GLY A 233 -19.69 -25.70 -24.39
C GLY A 233 -19.34 -24.85 -23.17
N VAL A 234 -18.06 -24.52 -22.98
CA VAL A 234 -17.58 -23.65 -21.90
C VAL A 234 -17.98 -22.20 -22.17
N TYR A 235 -17.80 -21.72 -23.41
CA TYR A 235 -18.27 -20.39 -23.83
C TYR A 235 -19.78 -20.21 -23.56
N ALA A 236 -20.60 -21.19 -23.94
CA ALA A 236 -22.04 -21.16 -23.71
C ALA A 236 -22.41 -21.17 -22.22
N TYR A 237 -21.70 -21.94 -21.39
CA TYR A 237 -21.91 -21.97 -19.94
C TYR A 237 -21.51 -20.63 -19.29
N ALA A 238 -20.37 -20.05 -19.68
CA ALA A 238 -19.91 -18.76 -19.22
C ALA A 238 -20.92 -17.66 -19.55
N ALA A 239 -21.47 -17.66 -20.76
CA ALA A 239 -22.50 -16.71 -21.18
C ALA A 239 -23.80 -16.86 -20.37
N ALA A 240 -24.19 -18.10 -20.06
CA ALA A 240 -25.36 -18.36 -19.22
C ALA A 240 -25.15 -17.93 -17.75
N GLN A 241 -23.94 -18.10 -17.22
CA GLN A 241 -23.57 -17.64 -15.87
C GLN A 241 -23.55 -16.10 -15.81
N VAL A 242 -22.92 -15.42 -16.77
CA VAL A 242 -22.92 -13.93 -16.86
C VAL A 242 -24.32 -13.37 -17.04
N LYS A 243 -25.17 -14.00 -17.87
CA LYS A 243 -26.59 -13.64 -17.99
C LYS A 243 -27.27 -13.63 -16.61
N LYS A 244 -27.11 -14.70 -15.83
CA LYS A 244 -27.75 -14.83 -14.50
C LYS A 244 -27.14 -13.88 -13.47
N ALA A 245 -25.81 -13.74 -13.45
CA ALA A 245 -25.11 -12.81 -12.57
C ALA A 245 -25.58 -11.37 -12.81
N MET A 246 -25.71 -10.95 -14.07
CA MET A 246 -26.19 -9.61 -14.44
C MET A 246 -27.66 -9.39 -14.06
N GLU A 247 -28.52 -10.41 -14.18
CA GLU A 247 -29.91 -10.36 -13.71
C GLU A 247 -29.97 -10.11 -12.20
N VAL A 248 -29.22 -10.89 -11.39
CA VAL A 248 -29.26 -10.72 -9.93
C VAL A 248 -28.59 -9.41 -9.48
N THR A 249 -27.55 -8.94 -10.18
CA THR A 249 -27.00 -7.59 -9.96
C THR A 249 -28.05 -6.51 -10.22
N HIS A 250 -28.82 -6.62 -11.30
CA HIS A 250 -29.92 -5.70 -11.60
C HIS A 250 -31.03 -5.76 -10.53
N ASP A 251 -31.47 -6.97 -10.16
CA ASP A 251 -32.56 -7.19 -9.20
C ASP A 251 -32.23 -6.73 -7.76
N LEU A 252 -30.95 -6.71 -7.39
CA LEU A 252 -30.43 -6.17 -6.13
C LEU A 252 -30.15 -4.66 -6.18
N GLY A 253 -30.32 -4.01 -7.34
CA GLY A 253 -30.09 -2.57 -7.52
C GLY A 253 -28.62 -2.19 -7.63
N GLY A 254 -27.79 -3.07 -8.18
CA GLY A 254 -26.36 -2.83 -8.39
C GLY A 254 -26.06 -1.64 -9.30
N GLU A 255 -25.01 -0.88 -8.98
CA GLU A 255 -24.66 0.35 -9.70
C GLU A 255 -23.76 0.09 -10.94
N ASN A 256 -23.02 -1.02 -10.95
CA ASN A 256 -22.14 -1.45 -12.06
C ASN A 256 -22.12 -2.99 -12.18
N TYR A 257 -21.44 -3.53 -13.20
CA TYR A 257 -21.19 -4.98 -13.37
C TYR A 257 -19.78 -5.18 -13.94
N VAL A 258 -18.99 -6.08 -13.35
CA VAL A 258 -17.56 -6.25 -13.62
C VAL A 258 -17.27 -7.48 -14.49
N PHE A 259 -16.21 -7.40 -15.28
CA PHE A 259 -15.56 -8.49 -15.99
C PHE A 259 -14.07 -8.46 -15.63
N TRP A 260 -13.63 -9.38 -14.77
CA TRP A 260 -12.21 -9.68 -14.56
C TRP A 260 -11.82 -10.91 -15.37
N GLY A 261 -10.83 -10.76 -16.24
CA GLY A 261 -10.40 -11.78 -17.20
C GLY A 261 -9.59 -12.94 -16.63
N GLY A 262 -9.83 -13.41 -15.39
CA GLY A 262 -8.93 -14.34 -14.67
C GLY A 262 -8.58 -15.67 -15.36
N ARG A 263 -9.27 -16.08 -16.44
CA ARG A 263 -8.84 -17.15 -17.35
C ARG A 263 -8.82 -16.74 -18.83
N GLU A 264 -9.19 -15.50 -19.13
CA GLU A 264 -9.31 -14.92 -20.46
C GLU A 264 -7.92 -14.48 -20.95
N GLY A 265 -7.11 -15.47 -21.31
CA GLY A 265 -5.68 -15.35 -21.60
C GLY A 265 -5.07 -16.73 -21.80
N TYR A 266 -3.75 -16.81 -21.90
CA TYR A 266 -3.06 -18.05 -22.23
C TYR A 266 -2.02 -18.50 -21.21
N GLN A 267 -1.67 -19.79 -21.28
CA GLN A 267 -0.48 -20.37 -20.63
C GLN A 267 0.69 -20.50 -21.61
N SER A 268 0.42 -20.77 -22.89
CA SER A 268 1.43 -20.92 -23.95
C SER A 268 0.88 -20.43 -25.29
N LEU A 269 1.65 -19.62 -26.01
CA LEU A 269 1.27 -19.21 -27.38
C LEU A 269 1.31 -20.36 -28.39
N LEU A 270 1.95 -21.49 -28.07
CA LEU A 270 2.09 -22.62 -29.00
C LEU A 270 0.77 -23.35 -29.29
N ASN A 271 -0.24 -23.18 -28.44
CA ASN A 271 -1.57 -23.78 -28.56
C ASN A 271 -2.71 -22.75 -28.44
N THR A 272 -2.42 -21.47 -28.65
CA THR A 272 -3.36 -20.35 -28.50
C THR A 272 -3.55 -19.63 -29.83
N ASP A 273 -4.80 -19.54 -30.30
CA ASP A 273 -5.18 -18.68 -31.44
C ASP A 273 -5.65 -17.33 -30.90
N MET A 274 -4.67 -16.47 -30.57
CA MET A 274 -4.91 -15.22 -29.84
C MET A 274 -5.85 -14.25 -30.57
N GLU A 275 -5.81 -14.18 -31.91
CA GLU A 275 -6.74 -13.33 -32.66
C GLU A 275 -8.18 -13.84 -32.50
N ARG A 276 -8.38 -15.15 -32.62
CA ARG A 276 -9.68 -15.78 -32.47
C ARG A 276 -10.24 -15.69 -31.05
N GLU A 277 -9.40 -15.84 -30.03
CA GLU A 277 -9.79 -15.69 -28.63
C GLU A 277 -10.20 -14.26 -28.29
N LEU A 278 -9.45 -13.25 -28.77
CA LEU A 278 -9.82 -11.84 -28.63
C LEU A 278 -11.12 -11.51 -29.37
N ASP A 279 -11.35 -12.07 -30.56
CA ASP A 279 -12.60 -11.94 -31.30
C ASP A 279 -13.77 -12.59 -30.54
N HIS A 280 -13.59 -13.79 -29.96
CA HIS A 280 -14.61 -14.45 -29.14
C HIS A 280 -14.96 -13.63 -27.88
N LEU A 281 -13.95 -13.08 -27.19
CA LEU A 281 -14.13 -12.19 -26.03
C LEU A 281 -14.88 -10.91 -26.42
N ALA A 282 -14.55 -10.31 -27.56
CA ALA A 282 -15.28 -9.15 -28.07
C ALA A 282 -16.77 -9.46 -28.34
N ARG A 283 -17.08 -10.60 -28.99
CA ARG A 283 -18.47 -11.06 -29.19
C ARG A 283 -19.20 -11.32 -27.88
N PHE A 284 -18.48 -11.79 -26.86
CA PHE A 284 -19.04 -11.99 -25.52
C PHE A 284 -19.41 -10.67 -24.84
N CYS A 285 -18.52 -9.67 -24.92
CA CYS A 285 -18.78 -8.31 -24.43
C CYS A 285 -19.93 -7.62 -25.19
N GLU A 286 -19.99 -7.75 -26.53
CA GLU A 286 -21.13 -7.29 -27.35
C GLU A 286 -22.45 -7.93 -26.89
N ALA A 287 -22.46 -9.24 -26.64
CA ALA A 287 -23.64 -9.96 -26.17
C ALA A 287 -24.06 -9.51 -24.76
N ALA A 288 -23.11 -9.25 -23.87
CA ALA A 288 -23.38 -8.70 -22.53
C ALA A 288 -23.99 -7.28 -22.60
N VAL A 289 -23.47 -6.41 -23.48
CA VAL A 289 -24.04 -5.08 -23.75
C VAL A 289 -25.47 -5.19 -24.30
N ALA A 290 -25.71 -6.09 -25.25
CA ALA A 290 -27.04 -6.34 -25.79
C ALA A 290 -28.00 -6.86 -24.70
N TYR A 291 -27.53 -7.73 -23.81
CA TYR A 291 -28.33 -8.29 -22.73
C TYR A 291 -28.69 -7.25 -21.66
N LYS A 292 -27.69 -6.47 -21.21
CA LYS A 292 -27.86 -5.28 -20.34
C LYS A 292 -28.97 -4.37 -20.84
N LYS A 293 -28.93 -4.00 -22.14
CA LYS A 293 -29.95 -3.16 -22.79
C LYS A 293 -31.31 -3.84 -22.83
N LYS A 294 -31.36 -5.15 -23.12
CA LYS A 294 -32.59 -5.95 -23.16
C LYS A 294 -33.31 -6.03 -21.81
N ILE A 295 -32.57 -6.14 -20.70
CA ILE A 295 -33.16 -6.20 -19.35
C ILE A 295 -33.36 -4.82 -18.69
N GLY A 296 -32.94 -3.73 -19.35
CA GLY A 296 -33.05 -2.37 -18.79
C GLY A 296 -32.02 -2.06 -17.69
N PHE A 297 -30.90 -2.79 -17.64
CA PHE A 297 -29.85 -2.57 -16.64
C PHE A 297 -29.03 -1.31 -16.98
N ASN A 298 -29.20 -0.27 -16.15
CA ASN A 298 -28.58 1.04 -16.37
C ASN A 298 -27.16 1.19 -15.78
N GLY A 299 -26.66 0.22 -15.00
CA GLY A 299 -25.33 0.30 -14.39
C GLY A 299 -24.18 0.32 -15.41
N THR A 300 -22.97 0.70 -15.00
CA THR A 300 -21.79 0.70 -15.89
C THR A 300 -21.28 -0.73 -16.09
N LEU A 301 -20.86 -1.11 -17.31
CA LEU A 301 -20.03 -2.31 -17.47
C LEU A 301 -18.56 -1.94 -17.27
N LEU A 302 -17.82 -2.77 -16.55
CA LEU A 302 -16.43 -2.53 -16.19
C LEU A 302 -15.56 -3.71 -16.64
N ILE A 303 -14.44 -3.44 -17.31
CA ILE A 303 -13.35 -4.43 -17.45
C ILE A 303 -12.28 -4.10 -16.40
N GLU A 304 -11.71 -5.12 -15.79
CA GLU A 304 -10.75 -5.01 -14.70
C GLU A 304 -9.37 -5.51 -15.16
N PRO A 305 -8.44 -4.61 -15.54
CA PRO A 305 -7.17 -5.02 -16.11
C PRO A 305 -6.29 -5.76 -15.11
N LYS A 306 -5.61 -6.80 -15.58
CA LYS A 306 -4.55 -7.53 -14.87
C LYS A 306 -3.58 -8.12 -15.91
N PRO A 307 -2.26 -8.11 -15.67
CA PRO A 307 -1.28 -8.61 -16.65
C PRO A 307 -1.25 -10.14 -16.77
N GLN A 308 -1.38 -10.84 -15.64
CA GLN A 308 -1.11 -12.26 -15.48
C GLN A 308 -1.67 -12.72 -14.12
N GLU A 309 -1.48 -14.00 -13.80
CA GLU A 309 -1.97 -14.66 -12.59
C GLU A 309 -3.51 -14.75 -12.51
N PRO A 310 -4.09 -15.95 -12.71
CA PRO A 310 -3.44 -17.26 -12.86
C PRO A 310 -3.03 -17.61 -14.31
N THR A 311 -3.24 -16.72 -15.29
CA THR A 311 -2.72 -16.86 -16.66
C THR A 311 -1.22 -16.53 -16.73
N LYS A 312 -0.52 -16.98 -17.78
CA LYS A 312 0.85 -16.51 -18.09
C LYS A 312 0.82 -15.12 -18.74
N HIS A 313 -0.28 -14.80 -19.41
CA HIS A 313 -0.62 -13.50 -19.97
C HIS A 313 -2.14 -13.43 -20.05
N GLN A 314 -2.73 -12.40 -19.43
CA GLN A 314 -4.13 -12.05 -19.57
C GLN A 314 -4.28 -10.98 -20.66
N TYR A 315 -5.39 -10.99 -21.40
CA TYR A 315 -5.56 -10.12 -22.56
C TYR A 315 -5.84 -8.65 -22.19
N ASP A 316 -6.52 -8.42 -21.09
CA ASP A 316 -6.77 -7.14 -20.45
C ASP A 316 -5.57 -6.70 -19.58
N TRP A 317 -4.36 -6.68 -20.16
CA TRP A 317 -3.09 -6.55 -19.43
C TRP A 317 -2.96 -5.31 -18.53
N ASP A 318 -3.33 -4.14 -19.06
CA ASP A 318 -3.30 -2.83 -18.39
C ASP A 318 -4.37 -1.90 -18.99
N ALA A 319 -4.57 -0.72 -18.42
CA ALA A 319 -5.57 0.25 -18.84
C ALA A 319 -5.39 0.70 -20.30
N ALA A 320 -4.15 0.78 -20.80
CA ALA A 320 -3.87 1.16 -22.19
C ALA A 320 -4.24 0.05 -23.17
N THR A 321 -3.89 -1.20 -22.84
CA THR A 321 -4.18 -2.41 -23.61
C THR A 321 -5.69 -2.66 -23.66
N THR A 322 -6.36 -2.57 -22.52
CA THR A 322 -7.82 -2.74 -22.40
C THR A 322 -8.57 -1.61 -23.13
N ALA A 323 -8.11 -0.35 -23.03
CA ALA A 323 -8.66 0.74 -23.83
C ALA A 323 -8.47 0.53 -25.34
N ASN A 324 -7.35 -0.08 -25.77
CA ASN A 324 -7.12 -0.43 -27.17
C ASN A 324 -8.02 -1.57 -27.65
N PHE A 325 -8.23 -2.61 -26.84
CA PHE A 325 -9.22 -3.66 -27.11
C PHE A 325 -10.62 -3.07 -27.31
N LEU A 326 -11.08 -2.25 -26.36
CA LEU A 326 -12.37 -1.56 -26.44
C LEU A 326 -12.50 -0.66 -27.67
N ARG A 327 -11.41 -0.03 -28.14
CA ARG A 327 -11.38 0.72 -29.41
C ARG A 327 -11.48 -0.18 -30.63
N LYS A 328 -10.66 -1.23 -30.71
CA LYS A 328 -10.61 -2.18 -31.86
C LYS A 328 -11.99 -2.74 -32.18
N TYR A 329 -12.75 -3.10 -31.13
CA TYR A 329 -14.07 -3.73 -31.25
C TYR A 329 -15.26 -2.76 -31.08
N GLY A 330 -15.03 -1.44 -31.02
CA GLY A 330 -16.11 -0.43 -30.95
C GLY A 330 -16.89 -0.39 -29.63
N LEU A 331 -16.35 -0.98 -28.56
CA LEU A 331 -16.97 -1.10 -27.23
C LEU A 331 -16.65 0.07 -26.29
N ILE A 332 -15.81 1.02 -26.70
CA ILE A 332 -15.31 2.15 -25.91
C ILE A 332 -16.39 3.06 -25.30
N GLY A 333 -17.60 3.06 -25.86
CA GLY A 333 -18.75 3.82 -25.34
C GLY A 333 -19.67 3.04 -24.39
N GLU A 334 -19.44 1.74 -24.21
CA GLU A 334 -20.30 0.84 -23.43
C GLU A 334 -19.64 0.38 -22.12
N PHE A 335 -18.31 0.44 -22.05
CA PHE A 335 -17.49 0.00 -20.93
C PHE A 335 -16.67 1.14 -20.32
N LYS A 336 -16.37 0.99 -19.04
CA LYS A 336 -15.32 1.70 -18.30
C LYS A 336 -14.33 0.69 -17.71
N LEU A 337 -13.32 1.18 -16.99
CA LEU A 337 -12.33 0.36 -16.30
C LEU A 337 -12.57 0.35 -14.79
N ASN A 338 -12.41 -0.84 -14.21
CA ASN A 338 -12.15 -1.05 -12.79
C ASN A 338 -10.63 -1.16 -12.62
N ILE A 339 -9.99 -0.21 -11.92
CA ILE A 339 -8.52 -0.21 -11.77
C ILE A 339 -8.17 -0.73 -10.38
N GLU A 340 -7.46 -1.86 -10.32
CA GLU A 340 -6.89 -2.35 -9.08
C GLU A 340 -5.41 -1.96 -8.95
N CYS A 341 -4.99 -1.54 -7.75
CA CYS A 341 -3.61 -1.10 -7.51
C CYS A 341 -2.58 -2.26 -7.44
N ASN A 342 -2.93 -3.45 -6.94
CA ASN A 342 -2.02 -4.62 -7.01
C ASN A 342 -1.88 -5.09 -8.47
N HIS A 343 -2.96 -5.17 -9.24
CA HIS A 343 -2.89 -5.45 -10.68
C HIS A 343 -2.03 -4.44 -11.46
N ALA A 344 -2.21 -3.13 -11.18
CA ALA A 344 -1.40 -2.07 -11.79
C ALA A 344 0.10 -2.27 -11.53
N THR A 345 0.49 -2.54 -10.28
CA THR A 345 1.90 -2.75 -9.91
C THR A 345 2.49 -4.04 -10.49
N LEU A 346 1.70 -5.12 -10.59
CA LEU A 346 2.11 -6.34 -11.31
C LEU A 346 2.34 -6.09 -12.82
N SER A 347 1.64 -5.13 -13.43
CA SER A 347 1.81 -4.82 -14.86
C SER A 347 3.07 -4.01 -15.18
N GLY A 348 3.79 -3.56 -14.13
CA GLY A 348 4.96 -2.68 -14.22
C GLY A 348 4.64 -1.19 -14.03
N HIS A 349 3.39 -0.84 -13.71
CA HIS A 349 2.90 0.54 -13.61
C HIS A 349 2.59 0.93 -12.15
N SER A 350 2.66 2.22 -11.81
CA SER A 350 2.08 2.68 -10.53
C SER A 350 0.55 2.76 -10.63
N CYS A 351 -0.18 2.55 -9.53
CA CYS A 351 -1.65 2.71 -9.55
C CYS A 351 -2.09 4.09 -10.06
N HIS A 352 -1.36 5.16 -9.67
CA HIS A 352 -1.58 6.52 -10.19
C HIS A 352 -1.39 6.65 -11.72
N HIS A 353 -0.49 5.87 -12.34
CA HIS A 353 -0.35 5.85 -13.80
C HIS A 353 -1.62 5.30 -14.45
N GLU A 354 -2.08 4.14 -14.00
CA GLU A 354 -3.26 3.47 -14.55
C GLU A 354 -4.54 4.30 -14.37
N LEU A 355 -4.67 4.98 -13.22
CA LEU A 355 -5.76 5.91 -12.96
C LEU A 355 -5.72 7.14 -13.87
N GLU A 356 -4.58 7.78 -14.08
CA GLU A 356 -4.47 8.89 -15.04
C GLU A 356 -4.70 8.41 -16.48
N THR A 357 -4.16 7.25 -16.88
CA THR A 357 -4.40 6.62 -18.19
C THR A 357 -5.89 6.35 -18.41
N ALA A 358 -6.59 5.74 -17.45
CA ALA A 358 -8.03 5.55 -17.54
C ALA A 358 -8.79 6.90 -17.58
N ARG A 359 -8.39 7.88 -16.75
CA ARG A 359 -9.03 9.19 -16.63
C ARG A 359 -8.94 10.02 -17.92
N ILE A 360 -7.75 10.17 -18.52
CA ILE A 360 -7.57 11.00 -19.73
C ILE A 360 -8.28 10.40 -20.95
N ASN A 361 -8.57 9.10 -20.93
CA ASN A 361 -9.33 8.41 -21.96
C ASN A 361 -10.85 8.38 -21.66
N GLY A 362 -11.31 8.97 -20.54
CA GLY A 362 -12.72 9.00 -20.13
C GLY A 362 -13.24 7.69 -19.52
N LEU A 363 -12.37 6.71 -19.31
CA LEU A 363 -12.71 5.34 -18.95
C LEU A 363 -12.65 5.03 -17.45
N LEU A 364 -12.08 5.90 -16.61
CA LEU A 364 -12.03 5.64 -15.16
C LEU A 364 -13.46 5.49 -14.61
N GLY A 365 -13.77 4.29 -14.09
CA GLY A 365 -15.09 3.89 -13.64
C GLY A 365 -15.12 3.49 -12.17
N ASN A 366 -14.29 2.52 -11.77
CA ASN A 366 -14.20 2.01 -10.40
C ASN A 366 -12.73 1.82 -9.99
N ILE A 367 -12.47 1.71 -8.70
CA ILE A 367 -11.15 1.37 -8.16
C ILE A 367 -11.29 0.22 -7.17
N ASP A 368 -10.42 -0.78 -7.30
CA ASP A 368 -10.18 -1.77 -6.26
C ASP A 368 -8.96 -1.36 -5.41
N ALA A 369 -9.27 -1.15 -4.14
CA ALA A 369 -8.53 -0.35 -3.19
C ALA A 369 -7.59 -1.19 -2.32
N ASN A 370 -6.62 -1.83 -2.98
CA ASN A 370 -5.60 -2.64 -2.34
C ASN A 370 -4.19 -2.09 -2.63
N THR A 371 -3.15 -2.85 -2.30
CA THR A 371 -1.77 -2.59 -2.71
C THR A 371 -1.01 -3.90 -2.82
N GLY A 372 0.04 -3.90 -3.64
CA GLY A 372 0.98 -5.00 -3.78
C GLY A 372 2.10 -4.96 -2.74
N ASP A 373 3.05 -5.88 -2.87
CA ASP A 373 4.37 -5.74 -2.26
C ASP A 373 5.41 -5.65 -3.41
N PRO A 374 6.18 -4.55 -3.53
CA PRO A 374 7.11 -4.38 -4.65
C PRO A 374 8.31 -5.36 -4.68
N GLN A 375 8.44 -6.27 -3.70
CA GLN A 375 9.39 -7.38 -3.70
C GLN A 375 8.74 -8.71 -4.12
N ILE A 376 7.42 -8.71 -4.36
CA ILE A 376 6.59 -9.90 -4.58
C ILE A 376 5.92 -9.82 -5.95
N GLY A 377 6.25 -10.78 -6.84
CA GLY A 377 5.75 -10.82 -8.22
C GLY A 377 4.40 -11.52 -8.40
N TRP A 378 3.52 -11.47 -7.40
CA TRP A 378 2.19 -12.07 -7.41
C TRP A 378 1.21 -11.25 -6.56
N ASP A 379 -0.07 -11.58 -6.63
CA ASP A 379 -1.14 -10.83 -6.00
C ASP A 379 -1.23 -11.01 -4.48
N THR A 380 -0.98 -9.93 -3.75
CA THR A 380 -0.92 -9.93 -2.29
C THR A 380 -2.21 -9.44 -1.65
N ASP A 381 -3.02 -8.69 -2.38
CA ASP A 381 -4.34 -8.13 -2.03
C ASP A 381 -4.29 -7.50 -0.63
N GLN A 382 -3.28 -6.64 -0.39
CA GLN A 382 -3.10 -5.97 0.91
C GLN A 382 -3.99 -4.73 0.99
N PHE A 383 -4.49 -4.41 2.17
CA PHE A 383 -5.15 -3.11 2.37
C PHE A 383 -4.12 -1.99 2.16
N MET A 384 -4.48 -0.98 1.36
CA MET A 384 -3.62 0.17 1.13
C MET A 384 -3.36 0.92 2.45
N THR A 385 -2.09 1.02 2.84
CA THR A 385 -1.64 1.72 4.06
C THR A 385 -0.60 2.82 3.81
N ASP A 386 -0.06 2.95 2.59
CA ASP A 386 0.77 4.10 2.23
C ASP A 386 -0.11 5.32 1.88
N ILE A 387 0.00 6.34 2.71
CA ILE A 387 -0.69 7.62 2.57
C ILE A 387 -0.19 8.39 1.34
N SER A 388 1.05 8.14 0.90
CA SER A 388 1.66 8.76 -0.28
C SER A 388 0.99 8.22 -1.55
N GLU A 389 0.88 6.90 -1.67
CA GLU A 389 0.12 6.25 -2.75
C GLU A 389 -1.34 6.69 -2.74
N ALA A 390 -2.00 6.64 -1.58
CA ALA A 390 -3.39 7.09 -1.43
C ALA A 390 -3.60 8.57 -1.81
N THR A 391 -2.61 9.44 -1.56
CA THR A 391 -2.65 10.86 -1.98
C THR A 391 -2.62 10.97 -3.51
N MET A 392 -1.80 10.17 -4.19
CA MET A 392 -1.73 10.16 -5.65
C MET A 392 -2.97 9.55 -6.30
N VAL A 393 -3.51 8.46 -5.72
CA VAL A 393 -4.81 7.88 -6.12
C VAL A 393 -5.94 8.91 -6.00
N MET A 394 -6.05 9.58 -4.85
CA MET A 394 -7.08 10.59 -4.64
C MET A 394 -6.90 11.84 -5.50
N LEU A 395 -5.67 12.19 -5.90
CA LEU A 395 -5.40 13.25 -6.87
C LEU A 395 -6.07 12.98 -8.23
N SER A 396 -5.93 11.75 -8.76
CA SER A 396 -6.61 11.35 -10.00
C SER A 396 -8.12 11.28 -9.84
N VAL A 397 -8.62 10.79 -8.69
CA VAL A 397 -10.07 10.73 -8.41
C VAL A 397 -10.71 12.12 -8.34
N ILE A 398 -10.06 13.09 -7.68
CA ILE A 398 -10.55 14.48 -7.67
C ILE A 398 -10.54 15.06 -9.10
N ARG A 399 -9.47 14.83 -9.87
CA ARG A 399 -9.38 15.26 -11.28
C ARG A 399 -10.41 14.60 -12.21
N ASN A 400 -10.92 13.42 -11.84
CA ASN A 400 -12.03 12.75 -12.55
C ASN A 400 -13.41 13.29 -12.13
N GLY A 401 -13.49 14.13 -11.10
CA GLY A 401 -14.74 14.58 -10.49
C GLY A 401 -15.35 13.58 -9.50
N GLY A 402 -14.66 12.47 -9.19
CA GLY A 402 -15.12 11.34 -8.39
C GLY A 402 -15.21 10.05 -9.20
N LEU A 403 -15.79 9.00 -8.61
CA LEU A 403 -15.95 7.68 -9.25
C LEU A 403 -17.40 7.31 -9.58
N ALA A 404 -18.40 8.00 -9.03
CA ALA A 404 -19.81 7.64 -9.18
C ALA A 404 -20.21 7.44 -10.67
N PRO A 405 -20.90 6.34 -11.03
CA PRO A 405 -21.53 5.34 -10.15
C PRO A 405 -20.60 4.25 -9.56
N GLY A 406 -19.30 4.21 -9.91
CA GLY A 406 -18.30 3.40 -9.21
C GLY A 406 -17.91 3.97 -7.84
N GLY A 407 -16.91 3.36 -7.19
CA GLY A 407 -16.38 3.72 -5.88
C GLY A 407 -15.05 3.00 -5.60
N PHE A 408 -14.66 2.95 -4.32
CA PHE A 408 -13.55 2.13 -3.85
C PHE A 408 -14.08 0.82 -3.26
N ASN A 409 -13.90 -0.30 -3.93
CA ASN A 409 -14.14 -1.61 -3.34
C ASN A 409 -12.84 -2.13 -2.70
N PHE A 410 -12.91 -2.65 -1.48
CA PHE A 410 -11.74 -3.22 -0.81
C PHE A 410 -11.52 -4.66 -1.29
N ASP A 411 -10.97 -4.80 -2.50
CA ASP A 411 -10.45 -6.09 -2.98
C ASP A 411 -9.13 -6.45 -2.27
N ALA A 412 -9.23 -6.64 -0.96
CA ALA A 412 -8.12 -6.87 -0.07
C ALA A 412 -8.44 -7.94 0.97
N LYS A 413 -7.47 -8.82 1.24
CA LYS A 413 -7.58 -9.94 2.17
C LYS A 413 -6.79 -9.69 3.45
N LEU A 414 -7.31 -10.18 4.57
CA LEU A 414 -6.54 -10.34 5.79
C LEU A 414 -5.30 -11.22 5.54
N ARG A 415 -4.18 -10.92 6.19
CA ARG A 415 -2.98 -11.77 6.14
C ARG A 415 -3.30 -13.17 6.66
N ARG A 416 -2.48 -14.17 6.33
CA ARG A 416 -2.76 -15.58 6.65
C ARG A 416 -2.87 -15.82 8.15
N GLU A 417 -2.04 -15.12 8.90
CA GLU A 417 -1.86 -15.12 10.34
C GLU A 417 -2.82 -14.18 11.10
N SER A 418 -3.60 -13.35 10.41
CA SER A 418 -4.70 -12.55 10.98
C SER A 418 -5.97 -13.40 11.01
N THR A 419 -6.18 -14.11 12.12
CA THR A 419 -7.21 -15.15 12.26
C THR A 419 -8.47 -14.70 13.00
N GLU A 420 -8.47 -13.53 13.62
CA GLU A 420 -9.56 -13.10 14.50
C GLU A 420 -10.62 -12.30 13.74
N VAL A 421 -11.87 -12.39 14.19
CA VAL A 421 -12.96 -11.61 13.56
C VAL A 421 -12.80 -10.09 13.73
N GLU A 422 -12.04 -9.66 14.75
CA GLU A 422 -11.67 -8.25 14.95
C GLU A 422 -10.72 -7.75 13.85
N ASP A 423 -9.80 -8.60 13.36
CA ASP A 423 -8.83 -8.21 12.32
C ASP A 423 -9.53 -7.69 11.06
N ILE A 424 -10.73 -8.22 10.75
CA ILE A 424 -11.55 -7.78 9.62
C ILE A 424 -11.89 -6.28 9.76
N PHE A 425 -12.28 -5.82 10.96
CA PHE A 425 -12.54 -4.42 11.22
C PHE A 425 -11.26 -3.59 11.20
N LEU A 426 -10.18 -4.07 11.83
CA LEU A 426 -8.91 -3.35 11.91
C LEU A 426 -8.32 -3.06 10.51
N ALA A 427 -8.35 -4.05 9.61
CA ALA A 427 -7.85 -3.92 8.25
C ALA A 427 -8.69 -2.94 7.42
N HIS A 428 -10.03 -3.06 7.44
CA HIS A 428 -10.93 -2.14 6.74
C HIS A 428 -10.82 -0.71 7.27
N ILE A 429 -10.76 -0.51 8.60
CA ILE A 429 -10.53 0.80 9.22
C ILE A 429 -9.22 1.42 8.72
N SER A 430 -8.13 0.64 8.66
CA SER A 430 -6.83 1.11 8.15
C SER A 430 -6.90 1.56 6.69
N GLY A 431 -7.54 0.79 5.81
CA GLY A 431 -7.70 1.15 4.40
C GLY A 431 -8.58 2.39 4.21
N MET A 432 -9.71 2.46 4.92
CA MET A 432 -10.64 3.59 4.88
C MET A 432 -10.00 4.89 5.39
N ASP A 433 -9.28 4.83 6.53
CA ASP A 433 -8.55 5.98 7.07
C ASP A 433 -7.39 6.41 6.16
N THR A 434 -6.69 5.47 5.52
CA THR A 434 -5.57 5.79 4.62
C THR A 434 -6.06 6.56 3.39
N LEU A 435 -7.14 6.11 2.75
CA LEU A 435 -7.75 6.83 1.63
C LEU A 435 -8.35 8.16 2.07
N ALA A 436 -9.00 8.24 3.25
CA ALA A 436 -9.49 9.49 3.82
C ALA A 436 -8.38 10.52 4.06
N ARG A 437 -7.22 10.08 4.56
CA ARG A 437 -6.04 10.94 4.71
C ARG A 437 -5.48 11.35 3.35
N GLY A 438 -5.42 10.42 2.39
CA GLY A 438 -5.04 10.70 0.99
C GLY A 438 -5.92 11.78 0.34
N LEU A 439 -7.24 11.75 0.57
CA LEU A 439 -8.19 12.75 0.06
C LEU A 439 -7.92 14.14 0.62
N ARG A 440 -7.69 14.25 1.94
CA ARG A 440 -7.34 15.54 2.57
C ARG A 440 -6.02 16.09 2.01
N SER A 441 -5.00 15.24 1.85
CA SER A 441 -3.71 15.61 1.25
C SER A 441 -3.85 16.08 -0.21
N ALA A 442 -4.56 15.30 -1.04
CA ALA A 442 -4.78 15.60 -2.45
C ALA A 442 -5.60 16.90 -2.65
N ALA A 443 -6.62 17.11 -1.82
CA ALA A 443 -7.39 18.35 -1.83
C ALA A 443 -6.53 19.56 -1.49
N LYS A 444 -5.64 19.46 -0.48
CA LYS A 444 -4.70 20.52 -0.13
C LYS A 444 -3.72 20.83 -1.28
N LEU A 445 -3.18 19.81 -1.94
CA LEU A 445 -2.31 19.98 -3.12
C LEU A 445 -3.00 20.70 -4.29
N ILE A 446 -4.30 20.44 -4.50
CA ILE A 446 -5.10 21.10 -5.53
C ILE A 446 -5.42 22.56 -5.16
N GLN A 447 -5.79 22.81 -3.90
CA GLN A 447 -6.13 24.16 -3.40
C GLN A 447 -4.92 25.10 -3.36
N ASP A 448 -3.75 24.57 -3.01
CA ASP A 448 -2.48 25.31 -3.01
C ASP A 448 -2.03 25.70 -4.42
N GLY A 449 -2.37 24.89 -5.44
CA GLY A 449 -2.16 25.22 -6.84
C GLY A 449 -0.70 25.18 -7.32
N SER A 450 0.29 25.05 -6.43
CA SER A 450 1.72 25.01 -6.80
C SER A 450 2.05 23.93 -7.82
N LEU A 451 1.46 22.73 -7.68
CA LEU A 451 1.63 21.64 -8.65
C LEU A 451 1.06 22.00 -10.03
N ALA A 452 -0.10 22.66 -10.08
CA ALA A 452 -0.72 23.09 -11.33
C ALA A 452 0.10 24.20 -12.01
N GLU A 453 0.60 25.16 -11.24
CA GLU A 453 1.45 26.25 -11.72
C GLU A 453 2.84 25.74 -12.18
N LEU A 454 3.42 24.75 -11.50
CA LEU A 454 4.65 24.09 -11.92
C LEU A 454 4.46 23.37 -13.26
N VAL A 455 3.34 22.65 -13.44
CA VAL A 455 2.99 22.02 -14.72
C VAL A 455 2.75 23.08 -15.79
N ARG A 456 1.97 24.13 -15.52
CA ARG A 456 1.71 25.21 -16.49
C ARG A 456 3.02 25.87 -16.96
N LYS A 457 3.89 26.27 -16.03
CA LYS A 457 5.23 26.82 -16.33
C LYS A 457 6.09 25.89 -17.19
N ARG A 458 5.95 24.56 -17.05
CA ARG A 458 6.68 23.57 -17.86
C ARG A 458 6.24 23.57 -19.33
N TYR A 459 4.97 23.84 -19.61
CA TYR A 459 4.39 23.81 -20.96
C TYR A 459 4.10 25.21 -21.55
N GLN A 460 4.37 26.29 -20.82
CA GLN A 460 4.02 27.68 -21.20
C GLN A 460 4.53 28.18 -22.57
N SER A 461 5.47 27.48 -23.22
CA SER A 461 5.87 27.79 -24.61
C SER A 461 4.74 27.52 -25.61
N PHE A 462 3.83 26.59 -25.28
CA PHE A 462 2.65 26.27 -26.08
C PHE A 462 1.53 27.33 -25.93
N ASP A 463 1.53 28.13 -24.85
CA ASP A 463 0.64 29.29 -24.64
C ASP A 463 0.92 30.49 -25.61
N THR A 464 1.57 30.24 -26.74
CA THR A 464 1.91 31.22 -27.79
C THR A 464 1.09 30.97 -29.06
N GLU A 465 0.99 31.96 -29.97
CA GLU A 465 0.22 31.78 -31.22
C GLU A 465 0.66 30.56 -32.03
N ILE A 466 1.97 30.36 -32.18
CA ILE A 466 2.53 29.20 -32.87
C ILE A 466 2.36 27.90 -32.05
N GLY A 467 2.49 27.96 -30.72
CA GLY A 467 2.22 26.82 -29.84
C GLY A 467 0.78 26.31 -29.99
N ALA A 468 -0.19 27.22 -29.94
CA ALA A 468 -1.60 26.93 -30.17
C ALA A 468 -1.89 26.42 -31.59
N GLN A 469 -1.12 26.86 -32.61
CA GLN A 469 -1.20 26.28 -33.96
C GLN A 469 -0.70 24.82 -33.99
N VAL A 470 0.37 24.49 -33.28
CA VAL A 470 0.84 23.09 -33.14
C VAL A 470 -0.18 22.22 -32.43
N GLU A 471 -0.71 22.67 -31.28
CA GLU A 471 -1.74 21.94 -30.52
C GLU A 471 -3.06 21.76 -31.30
N ALA A 472 -3.41 22.73 -32.15
CA ALA A 472 -4.56 22.64 -33.06
C ALA A 472 -4.29 21.79 -34.32
N GLY A 473 -3.13 21.13 -34.45
CA GLY A 473 -2.77 20.30 -35.60
C GLY A 473 -2.50 21.07 -36.89
N LYS A 474 -2.12 22.36 -36.79
CA LYS A 474 -1.88 23.27 -37.92
C LYS A 474 -0.40 23.61 -38.14
N GLY A 475 0.49 23.20 -37.24
CA GLY A 475 1.94 23.36 -37.42
C GLY A 475 2.51 22.32 -38.38
N ASP A 476 2.73 22.69 -39.64
CA ASP A 476 3.42 21.86 -40.62
C ASP A 476 4.96 21.90 -40.46
N PHE A 477 5.65 20.89 -41.00
CA PHE A 477 7.10 20.75 -40.85
C PHE A 477 7.87 21.87 -41.56
N GLU A 478 7.42 22.34 -42.72
CA GLU A 478 8.05 23.41 -43.49
C GLU A 478 7.97 24.77 -42.80
N THR A 479 6.92 25.01 -42.00
CA THR A 479 6.75 26.21 -41.18
C THR A 479 7.57 26.11 -39.91
N LEU A 480 7.55 24.96 -39.24
CA LEU A 480 8.33 24.72 -38.02
C LEU A 480 9.84 24.70 -38.29
N GLU A 481 10.30 24.16 -39.43
CA GLU A 481 11.71 24.19 -39.85
C GLU A 481 12.21 25.64 -40.01
N LYS A 482 11.46 26.50 -40.72
CA LYS A 482 11.81 27.92 -40.90
C LYS A 482 11.88 28.66 -39.56
N LEU A 483 11.02 28.30 -38.61
CA LEU A 483 11.05 28.85 -37.25
C LEU A 483 12.25 28.35 -36.46
N ALA A 484 12.59 27.06 -36.54
CA ALA A 484 13.81 26.52 -35.92
C ALA A 484 15.08 27.18 -36.46
N MET A 485 15.20 27.36 -37.78
CA MET A 485 16.31 28.12 -38.39
C MET A 485 16.38 29.57 -37.91
N LYS A 486 15.24 30.20 -37.64
CA LYS A 486 15.14 31.58 -37.15
C LYS A 486 15.45 31.72 -35.65
N TRP A 487 15.06 30.73 -34.83
CA TRP A 487 15.22 30.76 -33.38
C TRP A 487 16.57 30.23 -32.90
N GLY A 488 17.19 29.31 -33.65
CA GLY A 488 18.43 28.64 -33.25
C GLY A 488 18.20 27.59 -32.15
N GLU A 489 19.26 27.27 -31.42
CA GLU A 489 19.26 26.21 -30.40
C GLU A 489 18.30 26.53 -29.23
N PRO A 490 17.32 25.66 -28.91
CA PRO A 490 16.37 25.91 -27.83
C PRO A 490 17.01 25.81 -26.44
N LYS A 491 16.55 26.65 -25.50
CA LYS A 491 16.89 26.55 -24.08
C LYS A 491 15.83 25.71 -23.35
N VAL A 492 16.20 24.54 -22.86
CA VAL A 492 15.30 23.64 -22.12
C VAL A 492 15.39 23.92 -20.61
N PRO A 493 14.28 24.29 -19.93
CA PRO A 493 14.30 24.50 -18.47
C PRO A 493 14.39 23.17 -17.70
N SER A 494 14.98 23.23 -16.50
CA SER A 494 15.01 22.08 -15.58
C SER A 494 13.60 21.59 -15.24
N ALA A 495 13.38 20.27 -15.28
CA ALA A 495 12.09 19.65 -14.97
C ALA A 495 11.68 19.71 -13.49
N LYS A 496 12.53 20.25 -12.60
CA LYS A 496 12.27 20.46 -11.16
C LYS A 496 11.76 19.25 -10.36
N GLN A 497 11.96 18.02 -10.83
CA GLN A 497 11.41 16.80 -10.21
C GLN A 497 11.71 16.66 -8.71
N LYS A 498 12.89 17.07 -8.22
CA LYS A 498 13.23 17.06 -6.78
C LYS A 498 12.40 18.03 -5.92
N GLN A 499 11.75 19.02 -6.52
CA GLN A 499 10.79 19.90 -5.83
C GLN A 499 9.38 19.27 -5.73
N LEU A 500 9.12 18.15 -6.41
CA LEU A 500 7.89 17.36 -6.30
C LEU A 500 8.00 16.24 -5.25
N SER A 501 9.20 15.99 -4.73
CA SER A 501 9.44 15.14 -3.56
C SER A 501 9.44 15.97 -2.27
N VAL A 502 9.80 15.34 -1.15
CA VAL A 502 9.94 15.99 0.17
C VAL A 502 10.75 17.29 0.07
N LEU A 503 10.08 18.43 0.31
CA LEU A 503 10.70 19.74 0.31
C LEU A 503 11.44 19.95 1.63
N LEU A 504 12.77 19.88 1.56
CA LEU A 504 13.67 20.24 2.64
C LEU A 504 13.86 21.76 2.66
N TYR A 505 13.55 22.35 3.80
CA TYR A 505 13.89 23.71 4.18
C TYR A 505 15.17 23.67 4.99
N ASP A 506 15.94 24.75 4.95
CA ASP A 506 17.07 24.97 5.84
C ASP A 506 16.96 26.30 6.58
N THR A 507 17.53 26.35 7.78
CA THR A 507 17.75 27.59 8.54
C THR A 507 19.07 27.46 9.26
N GLU A 508 20.03 28.29 8.89
CA GLU A 508 21.32 28.39 9.57
C GLU A 508 21.29 29.54 10.57
N TRP A 509 21.93 29.33 11.73
CA TRP A 509 22.12 30.33 12.77
C TRP A 509 23.58 30.79 12.82
N ASN A 510 23.79 32.00 13.33
CA ASN A 510 25.10 32.64 13.47
C ASN A 510 26.08 31.89 14.42
N ASN A 511 25.60 30.88 15.14
CA ASN A 511 26.41 29.99 15.98
C ASN A 511 26.90 28.72 15.23
N GLY A 512 26.72 28.64 13.92
CA GLY A 512 27.08 27.48 13.09
C GLY A 512 26.03 26.37 13.04
N THR A 513 24.89 26.50 13.74
CA THR A 513 23.85 25.46 13.72
C THR A 513 22.97 25.60 12.49
N THR A 514 22.94 24.58 11.63
CA THR A 514 21.97 24.49 10.52
C THR A 514 20.91 23.44 10.81
N PHE A 515 19.65 23.82 10.68
CA PHE A 515 18.50 22.93 10.77
C PHE A 515 17.99 22.62 9.36
N TYR A 516 18.02 21.35 8.94
CA TYR A 516 17.35 20.88 7.72
C TYR A 516 16.04 20.22 8.11
N TYR A 517 14.89 20.76 7.69
CA TYR A 517 13.58 20.30 8.16
C TYR A 517 12.52 20.23 7.07
N THR A 518 11.41 19.56 7.38
CA THR A 518 10.26 19.40 6.48
C THR A 518 8.98 19.87 7.16
N LEU A 519 8.31 20.87 6.57
CA LEU A 519 7.06 21.43 7.13
C LEU A 519 5.85 20.49 6.96
N SER A 520 5.93 19.50 6.07
CA SER A 520 4.94 18.43 5.91
C SER A 520 5.08 17.37 7.00
N GLU A 521 3.96 16.78 7.45
CA GLU A 521 4.01 15.56 8.24
C GLU A 521 4.39 14.34 7.38
N PRO A 522 5.17 13.36 7.90
CA PRO A 522 5.80 13.36 9.22
C PRO A 522 6.97 14.34 9.28
N HIS A 523 6.95 15.24 10.26
CA HIS A 523 7.98 16.25 10.43
C HIS A 523 9.36 15.61 10.65
N SER A 524 10.27 15.86 9.73
CA SER A 524 11.69 15.54 9.88
C SER A 524 12.48 16.80 10.22
N CYS A 525 13.53 16.63 11.01
CA CYS A 525 14.55 17.65 11.21
C CYS A 525 15.92 16.97 11.40
N ARG A 526 16.97 17.51 10.79
CA ARG A 526 18.37 17.12 10.97
C ARG A 526 19.15 18.38 11.34
N ILE A 527 19.76 18.36 12.51
CA ILE A 527 20.66 19.42 12.96
C ILE A 527 22.07 19.09 12.47
N MET A 528 22.76 20.08 11.90
CA MET A 528 24.20 20.04 11.61
C MET A 528 24.90 21.21 12.29
N VAL A 529 26.18 21.07 12.56
CA VAL A 529 27.05 22.17 13.00
C VAL A 529 28.12 22.36 11.93
N ASN A 530 28.17 23.57 11.37
CA ASN A 530 29.14 24.00 10.37
C ASN A 530 30.16 24.93 11.03
N ASP A 531 31.45 24.78 10.70
CA ASP A 531 32.53 25.58 11.30
C ASP A 531 32.47 27.08 10.93
N VAL A 532 31.75 27.44 9.86
CA VAL A 532 31.70 28.80 9.30
C VAL A 532 30.43 29.55 9.70
N GLY A 533 29.27 28.88 9.73
CA GLY A 533 27.97 29.50 10.02
C GLY A 533 27.54 30.57 9.02
N ILE A 534 26.53 31.37 9.41
CA ILE A 534 26.18 32.60 8.68
C ILE A 534 27.44 33.49 8.57
N PRO A 535 27.81 33.96 7.36
CA PRO A 535 28.98 34.81 7.16
C PRO A 535 29.00 36.04 8.08
N ARG A 536 30.10 36.15 8.83
CA ARG A 536 30.35 37.23 9.79
C ARG A 536 31.05 38.43 9.12
N PRO A 537 31.13 39.61 9.78
CA PRO A 537 31.85 40.78 9.23
C PRO A 537 33.33 40.53 8.92
N ASP A 538 33.97 39.54 9.55
CA ASP A 538 35.35 39.11 9.33
C ASP A 538 35.50 38.03 8.22
N PHE A 539 34.43 37.68 7.49
CA PHE A 539 34.48 36.61 6.47
C PHE A 539 35.58 36.78 5.41
N LEU A 540 35.89 38.04 5.05
CA LEU A 540 36.93 38.38 4.08
C LEU A 540 38.36 38.15 4.57
N ASP A 541 38.58 37.84 5.85
CA ASP A 541 39.93 37.65 6.40
C ASP A 541 40.62 36.45 5.73
N GLY A 542 41.63 36.74 4.90
CA GLY A 542 42.27 35.71 4.06
C GLY A 542 41.39 35.20 2.92
N ALA A 543 40.49 36.03 2.39
CA ALA A 543 39.92 35.88 1.05
C ALA A 543 40.86 36.47 -0.01
N LYS A 544 40.79 35.95 -1.23
CA LYS A 544 41.58 36.39 -2.38
C LYS A 544 40.74 37.34 -3.25
N TYR A 545 41.19 38.57 -3.43
CA TYR A 545 40.53 39.52 -4.31
C TYR A 545 40.68 39.10 -5.79
N LEU A 546 39.58 39.06 -6.53
CA LEU A 546 39.56 38.67 -7.96
C LEU A 546 39.34 39.85 -8.93
N GLY A 547 38.92 41.01 -8.43
CA GLY A 547 38.63 42.19 -9.25
C GLY A 547 37.24 42.75 -9.00
N THR A 548 36.69 43.46 -10.00
CA THR A 548 35.31 43.98 -9.92
C THR A 548 34.42 43.37 -11.00
N ALA A 549 33.14 43.21 -10.68
CA ALA A 549 32.10 42.75 -11.59
C ALA A 549 30.79 43.48 -11.31
N VAL A 550 29.92 43.63 -12.33
CA VAL A 550 28.58 44.17 -12.13
C VAL A 550 27.61 43.01 -11.91
N THR A 551 26.96 42.97 -10.75
CA THR A 551 25.88 42.02 -10.42
C THR A 551 24.73 42.77 -9.77
N ASP A 552 23.49 42.38 -10.09
CA ASP A 552 22.26 42.91 -9.46
C ASP A 552 22.10 44.45 -9.50
N GLY A 553 22.75 45.11 -10.47
CA GLY A 553 22.75 46.57 -10.63
C GLY A 553 23.86 47.29 -9.85
N TYR A 554 24.66 46.59 -9.07
CA TYR A 554 25.79 47.14 -8.30
C TYR A 554 27.12 46.83 -8.97
N LEU A 555 28.07 47.76 -8.88
CA LEU A 555 29.48 47.46 -9.16
C LEU A 555 30.08 46.86 -7.89
N CYS A 556 30.47 45.60 -7.95
CA CYS A 556 30.92 44.85 -6.78
C CYS A 556 32.42 44.52 -6.83
N ASN A 557 33.10 44.58 -5.68
CA ASN A 557 34.34 43.87 -5.46
C ASN A 557 34.02 42.37 -5.38
N VAL A 558 34.80 41.53 -6.07
CA VAL A 558 34.67 40.07 -6.07
C VAL A 558 35.82 39.45 -5.28
N TRP A 559 35.47 38.58 -4.34
CA TRP A 559 36.41 37.90 -3.45
C TRP A 559 36.18 36.39 -3.49
N GLU A 560 37.25 35.62 -3.48
CA GLU A 560 37.25 34.16 -3.48
C GLU A 560 37.71 33.64 -2.11
N LYS A 561 36.96 32.70 -1.54
CA LYS A 561 37.26 32.08 -0.24
C LYS A 561 37.21 30.56 -0.39
N ILE A 562 38.20 29.89 0.20
CA ILE A 562 38.36 28.42 0.23
C ILE A 562 38.10 27.72 -1.12
N ASP A 563 38.52 28.36 -2.23
CA ASP A 563 38.40 27.91 -3.63
C ASP A 563 37.00 27.44 -4.07
N THR A 564 35.95 27.80 -3.31
CA THR A 564 34.59 27.24 -3.47
C THR A 564 33.46 28.23 -3.19
N ILE A 565 33.77 29.44 -2.68
CA ILE A 565 32.81 30.50 -2.39
C ILE A 565 33.29 31.81 -3.04
N TRP A 566 32.44 32.46 -3.82
CA TRP A 566 32.66 33.80 -4.35
C TRP A 566 31.70 34.80 -3.72
N TYR A 567 32.27 35.87 -3.16
CA TYR A 567 31.57 36.92 -2.42
C TYR A 567 31.61 38.24 -3.19
N TYR A 568 30.45 38.87 -3.33
CA TYR A 568 30.28 40.14 -4.01
C TYR A 568 29.81 41.20 -3.01
N GLU A 569 30.65 42.20 -2.74
CA GLU A 569 30.27 43.41 -1.97
C GLU A 569 30.20 44.62 -2.90
N ASP A 570 29.25 45.53 -2.69
CA ASP A 570 29.21 46.81 -3.41
C ASP A 570 30.49 47.62 -3.15
N VAL A 571 31.14 48.07 -4.23
CA VAL A 571 32.37 48.88 -4.17
C VAL A 571 32.18 50.13 -3.30
N TYR A 572 30.99 50.74 -3.32
CA TYR A 572 30.72 52.00 -2.62
C TYR A 572 30.35 51.80 -1.14
N THR A 573 29.30 51.04 -0.86
CA THR A 573 28.78 50.89 0.52
C THR A 573 29.45 49.78 1.31
N LYS A 574 30.28 48.94 0.68
CA LYS A 574 30.86 47.69 1.26
C LYS A 574 29.81 46.73 1.79
N ARG A 575 28.56 46.86 1.33
CA ARG A 575 27.49 45.95 1.71
C ARG A 575 27.59 44.66 0.90
N PRO A 576 27.40 43.49 1.52
CA PRO A 576 27.25 42.24 0.80
C PRO A 576 26.03 42.31 -0.15
N VAL A 577 26.22 41.90 -1.40
CA VAL A 577 25.19 41.90 -2.47
C VAL A 577 24.79 40.47 -2.83
N ARG A 578 25.79 39.60 -3.06
CA ARG A 578 25.59 38.23 -3.57
C ARG A 578 26.70 37.29 -3.12
N TRP A 579 26.34 36.02 -3.04
CA TRP A 579 27.20 34.86 -2.80
C TRP A 579 27.00 33.83 -3.91
N ASP A 580 28.08 33.27 -4.44
CA ASP A 580 28.06 32.12 -5.35
C ASP A 580 28.87 30.97 -4.76
N PHE A 581 28.39 29.74 -4.92
CA PHE A 581 29.00 28.51 -4.41
C PHE A 581 29.36 27.56 -5.56
N ASN A 582 30.35 26.67 -5.38
CA ASN A 582 30.85 25.81 -6.48
C ASN A 582 29.81 24.82 -7.03
N ASP A 583 28.77 24.52 -6.25
CA ASP A 583 27.65 23.64 -6.62
C ASP A 583 26.60 24.32 -7.51
N GLY A 584 26.79 25.61 -7.81
CA GLY A 584 25.91 26.41 -8.65
C GLY A 584 24.77 27.11 -7.89
N ILE A 585 24.78 27.09 -6.56
CA ILE A 585 23.88 27.92 -5.75
C ILE A 585 24.35 29.39 -5.79
N SER A 586 23.41 30.30 -6.01
CA SER A 586 23.59 31.75 -5.85
C SER A 586 22.62 32.27 -4.80
N THR A 587 23.12 33.01 -3.81
CA THR A 587 22.32 33.57 -2.72
C THR A 587 22.49 35.09 -2.70
N HIS A 588 21.40 35.82 -2.92
CA HIS A 588 21.39 37.29 -2.88
C HIS A 588 21.03 37.78 -1.48
N VAL A 589 21.60 38.90 -1.07
CA VAL A 589 21.63 39.30 0.34
C VAL A 589 20.37 40.07 0.74
N ILE A 590 19.79 39.70 1.88
CA ILE A 590 18.65 40.38 2.50
C ILE A 590 19.15 41.60 3.29
N THR A 591 18.53 42.75 3.07
CA THR A 591 18.89 44.01 3.76
C THR A 591 18.40 44.02 5.21
N PHE A 592 19.29 44.36 6.15
CA PHE A 592 18.94 44.57 7.56
C PHE A 592 18.54 46.03 7.81
N GLU A 593 17.34 46.25 8.35
CA GLU A 593 16.86 47.55 8.81
C GLU A 593 16.73 47.57 10.34
N VAL A 594 17.41 48.51 11.00
CA VAL A 594 17.40 48.65 12.46
C VAL A 594 16.00 49.05 12.92
N GLY A 595 15.31 48.14 13.62
CA GLY A 595 13.96 48.34 14.14
C GLY A 595 12.84 47.80 13.24
N ALA A 596 13.17 47.18 12.10
CA ALA A 596 12.19 46.42 11.33
C ALA A 596 11.78 45.15 12.09
N VAL A 597 10.49 44.86 12.12
CA VAL A 597 9.92 43.61 12.65
C VAL A 597 9.62 42.71 11.46
N LEU A 598 10.27 41.56 11.37
CA LEU A 598 9.87 40.51 10.43
C LEU A 598 8.52 39.95 10.90
N LEU A 599 7.54 39.96 10.01
CA LEU A 599 6.14 39.62 10.34
C LEU A 599 5.87 38.10 10.42
N ASP A 600 6.87 37.28 10.11
CA ASP A 600 6.75 35.83 10.00
C ASP A 600 8.04 35.16 10.51
N ASP A 601 7.97 34.55 11.70
CA ASP A 601 9.10 33.84 12.30
C ASP A 601 9.47 32.57 11.51
N SER A 602 8.59 32.05 10.64
CA SER A 602 8.77 30.75 9.96
C SER A 602 9.89 30.74 8.91
N VAL A 603 10.40 31.91 8.50
CA VAL A 603 11.54 32.07 7.60
C VAL A 603 12.88 32.29 8.32
N THR A 604 12.87 32.55 9.63
CA THR A 604 14.10 32.79 10.42
C THR A 604 14.32 31.79 11.55
N GLN A 605 13.29 31.01 11.91
CA GLN A 605 13.33 30.09 13.04
C GLN A 605 12.99 28.67 12.61
N ALA A 606 13.89 27.73 12.96
CA ALA A 606 13.63 26.31 12.76
C ALA A 606 12.36 25.90 13.55
N PRO A 607 11.50 25.01 13.02
CA PRO A 607 10.25 24.64 13.67
C PRO A 607 10.45 23.98 15.05
N ALA A 608 9.47 24.16 15.94
CA ALA A 608 9.57 23.71 17.34
C ALA A 608 9.95 22.23 17.54
N TYR A 609 9.59 21.35 16.59
CA TYR A 609 9.94 19.93 16.64
C TYR A 609 11.44 19.64 16.40
N CYS A 610 12.20 20.56 15.81
CA CYS A 610 13.66 20.44 15.70
C CYS A 610 14.34 20.41 17.08
N PHE A 611 13.85 21.20 18.04
CA PHE A 611 14.45 21.30 19.37
C PHE A 611 14.04 20.16 20.32
N ASN A 612 12.98 19.42 19.99
CA ASN A 612 12.45 18.35 20.85
C ASN A 612 13.16 16.98 20.68
N GLN A 613 14.20 16.88 19.84
CA GLN A 613 14.88 15.60 19.59
C GLN A 613 15.68 15.06 20.79
N GLU A 614 16.25 15.94 21.64
CA GLU A 614 17.00 15.51 22.83
C GLU A 614 16.13 14.73 23.83
N ILE A 615 14.84 15.08 23.95
CA ILE A 615 13.90 14.43 24.87
C ILE A 615 13.70 12.94 24.50
N LYS A 616 13.67 12.60 23.19
CA LYS A 616 13.55 11.18 22.77
C LYS A 616 14.80 10.37 23.09
N ASN A 617 16.00 10.96 22.93
CA ASN A 617 17.25 10.27 23.23
C ASN A 617 17.50 10.11 24.74
N MET A 618 17.13 11.10 25.56
CA MET A 618 17.20 10.99 27.03
C MET A 618 16.30 9.87 27.58
N ILE A 619 15.08 9.72 27.05
CA ILE A 619 14.17 8.63 27.47
C ILE A 619 14.72 7.26 27.08
N ALA A 620 15.34 7.12 25.90
CA ALA A 620 15.91 5.85 25.44
C ALA A 620 17.12 5.38 26.31
N ILE A 621 17.95 6.32 26.78
CA ILE A 621 19.12 6.01 27.60
C ILE A 621 18.73 5.61 29.03
N SER A 622 17.66 6.21 29.59
CA SER A 622 17.20 5.94 30.96
C SER A 622 16.69 4.51 31.22
N VAL A 623 16.49 3.69 30.18
CA VAL A 623 15.89 2.34 30.28
C VAL A 623 16.95 1.21 30.13
N ARG A 624 18.23 1.54 29.95
CA ARG A 624 19.31 0.53 29.74
C ARG A 624 20.61 0.82 30.53
N ALA A 625 20.53 0.81 31.86
CA ALA A 625 21.69 0.75 32.74
C ALA A 625 21.60 -0.46 33.69
N PRO A 626 22.51 -1.45 33.62
CA PRO A 626 22.51 -2.60 34.54
C PRO A 626 23.03 -2.23 35.94
N LEU A 627 22.45 -2.86 36.96
CA LEU A 627 22.96 -2.85 38.33
C LEU A 627 24.32 -3.58 38.41
N LEU A 628 25.34 -2.91 38.94
CA LEU A 628 26.56 -3.55 39.44
C LEU A 628 26.92 -2.95 40.80
N GLU A 629 27.07 -3.83 41.79
CA GLU A 629 27.24 -3.46 43.21
C GLU A 629 28.71 -3.36 43.65
N LYS A 630 28.88 -2.73 44.82
CA LYS A 630 30.01 -2.80 45.79
C LYS A 630 31.16 -1.77 45.61
N PRO A 631 31.82 -1.39 46.72
CA PRO A 631 31.21 -0.93 47.97
C PRO A 631 31.93 0.32 48.56
N GLY A 632 31.21 1.31 49.08
CA GLY A 632 31.88 2.39 49.82
C GLY A 632 31.01 3.55 50.26
N VAL A 633 30.86 3.67 51.59
CA VAL A 633 30.52 4.90 52.34
C VAL A 633 29.22 5.62 51.93
N ILE A 634 28.15 5.32 52.66
CA ILE A 634 26.95 6.16 52.71
C ILE A 634 27.26 7.42 53.54
N CYS A 635 27.09 8.60 52.94
CA CYS A 635 26.80 9.83 53.67
C CYS A 635 25.79 10.66 52.88
N TRP A 636 24.58 10.82 53.42
CA TRP A 636 23.55 11.70 52.86
C TRP A 636 23.82 13.15 53.25
N ALA A 637 23.92 14.06 52.28
CA ALA A 637 23.68 15.49 52.49
C ALA A 637 23.13 16.13 51.21
N THR A 638 22.11 16.96 51.39
CA THR A 638 21.30 17.60 50.34
C THR A 638 21.93 18.87 49.75
N GLY A 639 21.65 19.13 48.48
CA GLY A 639 21.21 20.47 48.07
C GLY A 639 22.16 21.36 47.25
N ALA A 640 21.89 21.40 45.94
CA ALA A 640 21.99 22.56 45.04
C ALA A 640 23.34 23.23 44.69
N ARG A 641 23.54 23.35 43.36
CA ARG A 641 24.25 24.39 42.57
C ARG A 641 25.80 24.42 42.46
N ILE A 642 26.22 24.24 41.19
CA ILE A 642 27.19 25.05 40.41
C ILE A 642 28.68 25.06 40.84
N ALA A 643 29.54 24.38 40.05
CA ALA A 643 30.71 24.94 39.32
C ALA A 643 31.39 23.77 38.54
N THR A 644 31.64 23.83 37.23
CA THR A 644 32.81 24.47 36.55
C THR A 644 34.15 23.92 37.07
N VAL A 645 35.00 23.25 36.27
CA VAL A 645 36.04 23.89 35.43
C VAL A 645 36.81 22.85 34.57
N LEU A 646 37.16 23.27 33.33
CA LEU A 646 38.22 22.87 32.36
C LEU A 646 38.77 21.41 32.33
N ILE A 647 38.80 20.70 31.19
CA ILE A 647 39.49 20.94 29.90
C ILE A 647 41.03 20.82 29.97
N CYS A 648 41.57 19.81 29.28
CA CYS A 648 42.75 19.80 28.37
C CYS A 648 43.30 18.35 28.22
N LEU A 649 43.91 17.90 27.12
CA LEU A 649 43.93 18.25 25.67
C LEU A 649 44.74 17.13 24.98
N GLU A 650 44.43 16.79 23.71
CA GLU A 650 45.35 16.24 22.67
C GLU A 650 46.14 14.92 22.96
N ASP A 651 46.61 14.09 22.01
CA ASP A 651 46.54 14.01 20.53
C ASP A 651 46.81 12.51 20.17
N SER A 652 46.30 11.83 19.13
CA SER A 652 46.48 12.09 17.69
C SER A 652 46.08 10.84 16.85
N ALA A 653 46.14 10.96 15.51
CA ALA A 653 46.19 9.92 14.46
C ALA A 653 44.87 9.41 13.81
N ARG A 654 44.88 9.39 12.47
CA ARG A 654 43.78 9.02 11.53
C ARG A 654 44.00 7.63 10.92
N ILE A 655 42.94 7.03 10.37
CA ILE A 655 43.04 6.04 9.27
C ILE A 655 42.15 6.50 8.09
N VAL A 656 42.65 6.27 6.87
CA VAL A 656 42.03 6.62 5.58
C VAL A 656 41.47 5.37 4.92
N ALA A 657 40.38 5.51 4.15
CA ALA A 657 39.89 4.47 3.24
C ALA A 657 39.86 4.99 1.79
N THR A 658 40.39 4.21 0.86
CA THR A 658 40.33 4.45 -0.59
C THR A 658 39.74 3.23 -1.30
N SER A 659 39.13 3.44 -2.47
CA SER A 659 38.46 2.41 -3.27
C SER A 659 39.18 2.18 -4.59
N ALA A 660 39.25 0.92 -5.05
CA ALA A 660 39.21 0.53 -6.48
C ALA A 660 39.34 -1.00 -6.65
N GLY A 661 38.61 -1.55 -7.63
CA GLY A 661 39.10 -2.69 -8.43
C GLY A 661 38.65 -4.10 -8.01
N PRO A 662 38.59 -5.06 -8.97
CA PRO A 662 37.89 -6.34 -8.79
C PRO A 662 38.80 -7.54 -8.41
N GLU A 663 38.13 -8.66 -8.14
CA GLU A 663 38.62 -10.01 -7.82
C GLU A 663 38.95 -10.37 -6.34
N ARG A 664 38.29 -11.46 -5.90
CA ARG A 664 38.64 -12.42 -4.82
C ARG A 664 38.48 -12.00 -3.35
N ILE A 665 37.37 -12.50 -2.79
CA ILE A 665 37.23 -13.23 -1.51
C ILE A 665 38.45 -13.17 -0.58
N TRP A 666 38.29 -12.63 0.64
CA TRP A 666 39.04 -13.11 1.81
C TRP A 666 38.20 -13.14 3.08
N THR A 667 38.52 -14.15 3.90
CA THR A 667 37.82 -14.58 5.11
C THR A 667 38.17 -13.73 6.33
N LEU A 668 37.21 -13.50 7.23
CA LEU A 668 37.46 -12.92 8.54
C LEU A 668 38.05 -13.98 9.49
N SER A 669 39.35 -13.87 9.81
CA SER A 669 39.97 -14.61 10.91
C SER A 669 40.23 -13.66 12.07
N ILE A 670 39.64 -13.96 13.23
CA ILE A 670 39.97 -13.32 14.52
C ILE A 670 40.99 -14.23 15.20
N ASP A 671 42.22 -13.74 15.39
CA ASP A 671 43.25 -14.48 16.11
C ASP A 671 43.48 -13.83 17.48
N ILE A 672 43.22 -14.59 18.55
CA ILE A 672 43.48 -14.20 19.94
C ILE A 672 44.67 -15.02 20.43
N SER A 673 45.82 -14.38 20.59
CA SER A 673 46.99 -15.01 21.21
C SER A 673 47.42 -14.27 22.48
N CYS A 674 47.14 -14.86 23.63
CA CYS A 674 47.83 -14.53 24.89
C CYS A 674 49.08 -15.41 25.04
N ALA A 675 50.15 -14.86 25.60
CA ALA A 675 51.32 -15.62 26.05
C ALA A 675 51.86 -15.05 27.39
N PRO A 676 52.50 -15.87 28.25
CA PRO A 676 52.35 -15.69 29.71
C PRO A 676 53.67 -15.71 30.54
N ASN A 677 53.51 -15.70 31.88
CA ASN A 677 54.48 -16.03 32.95
C ASN A 677 55.60 -15.00 33.25
N SER A 678 56.17 -14.87 34.46
CA SER A 678 55.80 -15.20 35.87
C SER A 678 56.91 -14.58 36.79
N THR A 679 57.04 -14.70 38.14
CA THR A 679 56.42 -15.52 39.21
C THR A 679 56.69 -14.88 40.59
N ALA A 680 55.84 -15.12 41.60
CA ALA A 680 56.11 -14.90 43.04
C ALA A 680 56.38 -13.41 43.43
N VAL A 681 56.58 -13.01 44.70
CA VAL A 681 56.56 -13.72 46.00
C VAL A 681 55.48 -13.05 46.89
N ALA A 682 54.73 -13.76 47.73
CA ALA A 682 54.74 -15.22 47.96
C ALA A 682 53.75 -15.93 47.03
#